data_AF-A0A957QWA1-F1
#
_entry.id   AF-A0A957QWA1-F1
#
_cell.length_a   1.000
_cell.length_b   1.000
_cell.length_c   1.000
_cell.angle_alpha   90.00
_cell.angle_beta   90.00
_cell.angle_gamma   90.00
#
_symmetry.space_group_name_H-M   'P 1'
#
loop_
_entity.id
_entity.type
_entity.pdbx_description
1 polymer ?
#
loop_
_entity_poly.entity_id
_entity_poly.type
_entity_poly.pdbx_seq_one_letter_code
_entity_poly.pdbx_strand_id
1 'polypeptide(L)'
;GQEYKTDINGLVLDDGAIRLGDSLFASVFAEPIRPGLNQYCVTRRAVAVVASNFVPSDPGTELRLPVDCMTTVALQDLVVSSQSYVEDDPARVESLRANIIRASEYLYDFTEGRFALGTVRVRQNGEGWDALGTTNMRLYTSNTLHPNANIGGIVTGETPDIAPTVAISYTPGYVSMGSYWNRFGTPPNQVNIYQGSVVPPETLADDWSIALAHELGHYLLYLFDTYTDKDGKSSEAIAAQCTGSAMGNAYALQNHAFVSDLAHWTAACNQTEAYHRLNGRTEWATIAGWYSFISVPTAIEPGVFPAGPLTTVVFETPAQIPPPLAASQIFSLTYQAGQASSGEARAFLLRNDSRVFEQGKPAKDTTYVALTDARLGDRLCVYDINDHAESPDTPRHQFGCEIIAAGDAELAMTLNPAWRPQVTMTQIATETLRVRVEQALPAGVTLSGRLIPESGDAFATQAFALVDGAWQADFVLPVAVPPVYLQLWVDETPVAPATRREVMADRGTGGNGAFGPAKLYGGVMVVSSDGKASYQGPDGQPLELGPGESIAWQSMPGTPPLPPRTWISGQSYRLDAFPPSLVNGGTVNIQFADEFAGVLAASSTAATAAIYFWDGAAWSALPTTVGTPADAVDGVKLASAPSQGVGIYAVLQESAESLYLPAIRRQ
;
A
#
# COMPACT_ATOMS: atom_id res chain seq x y z
N GLY A 1 2.19 -29.12 10.38
CA GLY A 1 2.70 -30.23 11.19
C GLY A 1 1.53 -31.00 11.78
N GLN A 2 1.77 -32.18 12.36
CA GLN A 2 0.76 -32.89 13.15
C GLN A 2 0.79 -32.32 14.58
N GLU A 3 -0.38 -31.93 15.10
CA GLU A 3 -0.53 -31.55 16.50
C GLU A 3 -0.73 -32.78 17.37
N TYR A 4 -0.14 -32.75 18.55
CA TYR A 4 -0.18 -33.83 19.53
C TYR A 4 -0.78 -33.34 20.83
N LYS A 5 -1.64 -34.16 21.44
CA LYS A 5 -2.16 -33.85 22.78
C LYS A 5 -1.22 -34.42 23.83
N THR A 6 -0.97 -33.63 24.86
CA THR A 6 -0.24 -34.08 26.05
C THR A 6 -1.17 -34.26 27.23
N ASP A 7 -0.79 -35.14 28.15
CA ASP A 7 -1.42 -35.24 29.47
C ASP A 7 -0.99 -34.07 30.38
N ILE A 8 -1.47 -34.07 31.62
CA ILE A 8 -1.12 -33.04 32.62
C ILE A 8 0.37 -33.03 32.99
N ASN A 9 1.10 -34.11 32.70
CA ASN A 9 2.54 -34.24 32.94
C ASN A 9 3.37 -33.89 31.70
N GLY A 10 2.73 -33.53 30.57
CA GLY A 10 3.41 -33.24 29.31
C GLY A 10 3.75 -34.47 28.47
N LEU A 11 3.26 -35.66 28.81
CA LEU A 11 3.46 -36.88 28.03
C LEU A 11 2.51 -36.91 26.84
N VAL A 12 3.03 -37.17 25.65
CA VAL A 12 2.22 -37.31 24.43
C VAL A 12 1.28 -38.50 24.58
N LEU A 13 -0.02 -38.27 24.35
CA LEU A 13 -1.08 -39.27 24.47
C LEU A 13 -1.29 -40.07 23.17
N ASP A 14 -0.77 -39.57 22.06
CA ASP A 14 -0.95 -40.14 20.72
C ASP A 14 0.14 -41.18 20.40
N ASP A 15 -0.06 -42.42 20.84
CA ASP A 15 0.87 -43.54 20.58
C ASP A 15 1.04 -43.82 19.08
N GLY A 16 2.29 -43.91 18.62
CA GLY A 16 2.65 -44.46 17.30
C GLY A 16 2.75 -43.48 16.12
N ALA A 17 2.56 -42.18 16.36
CA ALA A 17 2.62 -41.16 15.31
C ALA A 17 4.00 -40.48 15.16
N ILE A 18 4.77 -40.34 16.25
CA ILE A 18 6.11 -39.74 16.24
C ILE A 18 7.16 -40.79 15.84
N ARG A 19 7.97 -40.49 14.82
CA ARG A 19 8.96 -41.40 14.23
C ARG A 19 10.37 -40.86 14.36
N LEU A 20 11.36 -41.77 14.36
CA LEU A 20 12.76 -41.38 14.19
C LEU A 20 12.92 -40.61 12.87
N GLY A 21 13.58 -39.45 12.93
CA GLY A 21 13.73 -38.52 11.81
C GLY A 21 12.76 -37.33 11.83
N ASP A 22 11.73 -37.37 12.68
CA ASP A 22 10.84 -36.21 12.88
C ASP A 22 11.56 -35.07 13.61
N SER A 23 10.98 -33.87 13.55
CA SER A 23 11.43 -32.70 14.30
C SER A 23 10.27 -32.18 15.13
N LEU A 24 10.48 -32.04 16.45
CA LEU A 24 9.43 -31.65 17.38
C LEU A 24 9.62 -30.22 17.88
N PHE A 25 8.50 -29.53 18.03
CA PHE A 25 8.37 -28.21 18.63
C PHE A 25 7.33 -28.29 19.73
N ALA A 26 7.55 -27.55 20.83
CA ALA A 26 6.55 -27.41 21.88
C ALA A 26 6.29 -25.93 22.18
N SER A 27 5.01 -25.61 22.32
CA SER A 27 4.54 -24.37 22.92
C SER A 27 3.66 -24.71 24.12
N VAL A 28 3.82 -23.95 25.20
CA VAL A 28 3.04 -24.10 26.43
C VAL A 28 2.43 -22.74 26.74
N PHE A 29 1.10 -22.70 26.85
CA PHE A 29 0.39 -21.51 27.27
C PHE A 29 0.87 -21.10 28.66
N ALA A 30 1.34 -19.87 28.80
CA ALA A 30 1.77 -19.32 30.08
C ALA A 30 0.61 -18.58 30.75
N GLU A 31 0.18 -17.46 30.16
CA GLU A 31 -0.91 -16.66 30.70
C GLU A 31 -1.58 -15.77 29.64
N PRO A 32 -2.87 -15.39 29.85
CA PRO A 32 -3.51 -14.39 29.03
C PRO A 32 -3.09 -12.99 29.51
N ILE A 33 -2.75 -12.09 28.58
CA ILE A 33 -2.39 -10.70 28.91
C ILE A 33 -3.59 -9.78 28.79
N ARG A 34 -4.26 -9.84 27.63
CA ARG A 34 -5.48 -9.10 27.31
C ARG A 34 -6.22 -9.83 26.18
N PRO A 35 -7.48 -9.46 25.85
CA PRO A 35 -8.19 -10.08 24.74
C PRO A 35 -7.34 -10.07 23.45
N GLY A 36 -7.13 -11.26 22.88
CA GLY A 36 -6.31 -11.45 21.69
C GLY A 36 -4.80 -11.40 21.89
N LEU A 37 -4.27 -11.27 23.11
CA LEU A 37 -2.82 -11.32 23.37
C LEU A 37 -2.50 -12.30 24.49
N ASN A 38 -1.73 -13.32 24.17
CA ASN A 38 -1.41 -14.43 25.06
C ASN A 38 0.10 -14.67 25.10
N GLN A 39 0.64 -15.07 26.25
CA GLN A 39 2.05 -15.46 26.37
C GLN A 39 2.22 -16.98 26.32
N TYR A 40 3.31 -17.40 25.68
CA TYR A 40 3.70 -18.80 25.57
C TYR A 40 5.18 -18.99 25.90
N CYS A 41 5.49 -20.10 26.56
CA CYS A 41 6.83 -20.66 26.57
C CYS A 41 7.01 -21.52 25.32
N VAL A 42 8.16 -21.43 24.65
CA VAL A 42 8.38 -22.16 23.39
C VAL A 42 9.73 -22.86 23.37
N THR A 43 9.84 -23.95 22.61
CA THR A 43 11.15 -24.52 22.25
C THR A 43 11.83 -23.59 21.24
N ARG A 44 12.98 -23.03 21.61
CA ARG A 44 13.76 -22.10 20.74
C ARG A 44 14.37 -22.77 19.51
N ARG A 45 14.62 -24.08 19.59
CA ARG A 45 15.12 -24.90 18.48
C ARG A 45 14.32 -26.19 18.43
N ALA A 46 14.00 -26.61 17.22
CA ALA A 46 13.26 -27.85 17.04
C ALA A 46 14.15 -29.03 17.47
N VAL A 47 13.56 -30.02 18.14
CA VAL A 47 14.27 -31.18 18.67
C VAL A 47 14.09 -32.34 17.72
N ALA A 48 15.18 -32.76 17.09
CA ALA A 48 15.17 -33.94 16.23
C ALA A 48 14.87 -35.21 17.05
N VAL A 49 13.98 -36.05 16.53
CA VAL A 49 13.66 -37.36 17.08
C VAL A 49 14.71 -38.34 16.61
N VAL A 50 15.82 -38.42 17.34
CA VAL A 50 16.91 -39.36 17.10
C VAL A 50 17.19 -40.17 18.35
N ALA A 51 17.64 -41.42 18.20
CA ALA A 51 17.84 -42.33 19.32
C ALA A 51 18.78 -41.77 20.41
N SER A 52 19.74 -40.94 20.04
CA SER A 52 20.67 -40.29 20.99
C SER A 52 20.03 -39.24 21.90
N ASN A 53 18.85 -38.72 21.54
CA ASN A 53 18.15 -37.70 22.34
C ASN A 53 17.19 -38.31 23.37
N PHE A 54 16.95 -39.62 23.32
CA PHE A 54 16.17 -40.32 24.32
C PHE A 54 17.01 -40.59 25.57
N VAL A 55 16.47 -40.24 26.74
CA VAL A 55 17.11 -40.48 28.04
C VAL A 55 16.34 -41.54 28.83
N PRO A 56 17.00 -42.37 29.66
CA PRO A 56 16.29 -43.30 30.54
C PRO A 56 15.32 -42.58 31.47
N SER A 57 14.07 -43.06 31.53
CA SER A 57 13.06 -42.68 32.53
C SER A 57 12.38 -43.94 33.06
N ASP A 58 11.77 -43.93 34.24
CA ASP A 58 11.09 -45.13 34.77
C ASP A 58 9.63 -45.12 34.27
N PRO A 59 9.13 -46.10 33.48
CA PRO A 59 9.72 -47.43 33.16
C PRO A 59 10.32 -47.60 31.74
N GLY A 60 10.77 -46.54 31.05
CA GLY A 60 11.33 -46.63 29.70
C GLY A 60 12.42 -45.61 29.34
N THR A 61 12.24 -44.97 28.19
CA THR A 61 13.10 -43.88 27.73
C THR A 61 12.22 -42.77 27.18
N GLU A 62 12.55 -41.52 27.46
CA GLU A 62 11.78 -40.37 27.02
C GLU A 62 12.65 -39.37 26.26
N LEU A 63 12.05 -38.69 25.30
CA LEU A 63 12.63 -37.51 24.66
C LEU A 63 12.09 -36.28 25.38
N ARG A 64 12.96 -35.45 25.94
CA ARG A 64 12.56 -34.20 26.63
C ARG A 64 12.68 -33.02 25.70
N LEU A 65 11.61 -32.23 25.59
CA LEU A 65 11.62 -30.97 24.85
C LEU A 65 11.79 -29.80 25.83
N PRO A 66 12.92 -29.08 25.80
CA PRO A 66 13.11 -27.91 26.65
C PRO A 66 12.29 -26.73 26.13
N VAL A 67 11.36 -26.24 26.93
CA VAL A 67 10.62 -24.99 26.67
C VAL A 67 11.27 -23.83 27.42
N ASP A 68 11.43 -22.70 26.75
CA ASP A 68 11.95 -21.47 27.34
C ASP A 68 10.80 -20.61 27.87
N CYS A 69 10.75 -20.48 29.19
CA CYS A 69 9.82 -19.59 29.90
C CYS A 69 10.49 -18.34 30.45
N MET A 70 11.83 -18.22 30.36
CA MET A 70 12.54 -17.01 30.78
C MET A 70 12.41 -15.92 29.73
N THR A 71 12.14 -16.33 28.49
CA THR A 71 11.96 -15.45 27.36
C THR A 71 10.70 -15.89 26.61
N THR A 72 9.55 -15.47 27.12
CA THR A 72 8.25 -15.83 26.54
C THR A 72 8.03 -15.15 25.18
N VAL A 73 7.13 -15.74 24.40
CA VAL A 73 6.64 -15.17 23.15
C VAL A 73 5.20 -14.72 23.35
N ALA A 74 4.92 -13.46 23.02
CA ALA A 74 3.58 -12.91 22.97
C ALA A 74 2.95 -13.17 21.60
N LEU A 75 1.84 -13.92 21.58
CA LEU A 75 1.06 -14.20 20.39
C LEU A 75 -0.13 -13.26 20.33
N GLN A 76 -0.15 -12.39 19.31
CA GLN A 76 -1.24 -11.46 19.03
C GLN A 76 -2.18 -12.06 17.98
N ASP A 77 -3.43 -12.26 18.33
CA ASP A 77 -4.50 -12.60 17.41
C ASP A 77 -4.85 -11.37 16.57
N LEU A 78 -5.18 -11.58 15.29
CA LEU A 78 -5.57 -10.52 14.36
C LEU A 78 -6.87 -10.87 13.64
N VAL A 79 -7.63 -9.83 13.29
CA VAL A 79 -8.76 -9.91 12.37
C VAL A 79 -8.41 -9.13 11.11
N VAL A 80 -8.42 -9.83 9.97
CA VAL A 80 -8.22 -9.27 8.63
C VAL A 80 -9.59 -9.20 7.95
N SER A 81 -9.95 -8.04 7.41
CA SER A 81 -11.08 -7.89 6.48
C SER A 81 -10.53 -7.82 5.07
N SER A 82 -10.84 -8.81 4.24
CA SER A 82 -10.44 -8.89 2.84
C SER A 82 -11.56 -8.44 1.92
N GLN A 83 -11.24 -7.59 0.93
CA GLN A 83 -12.18 -7.25 -0.15
C GLN A 83 -12.59 -8.48 -0.95
N SER A 84 -11.66 -9.41 -1.17
CA SER A 84 -11.88 -10.64 -1.94
C SER A 84 -12.60 -11.73 -1.15
N TYR A 85 -13.30 -12.62 -1.88
CA TYR A 85 -13.67 -13.94 -1.40
C TYR A 85 -12.65 -14.97 -1.92
N VAL A 86 -11.77 -15.48 -1.06
CA VAL A 86 -10.63 -16.30 -1.50
C VAL A 86 -10.91 -17.79 -1.47
N GLU A 87 -11.90 -18.28 -0.72
CA GLU A 87 -12.13 -19.73 -0.54
C GLU A 87 -12.40 -20.51 -1.84
N ASP A 88 -12.91 -19.85 -2.89
CA ASP A 88 -13.11 -20.46 -4.21
C ASP A 88 -11.82 -20.56 -5.06
N ASP A 89 -10.71 -19.97 -4.59
CA ASP A 89 -9.39 -20.04 -5.20
C ASP A 89 -8.39 -20.72 -4.24
N PRO A 90 -8.21 -22.04 -4.34
CA PRO A 90 -7.31 -22.78 -3.46
C PRO A 90 -5.86 -22.29 -3.50
N ALA A 91 -5.39 -21.79 -4.65
CA ALA A 91 -4.03 -21.26 -4.77
C ALA A 91 -3.90 -19.95 -4.00
N ARG A 92 -4.91 -19.08 -4.05
CA ARG A 92 -4.94 -17.83 -3.29
C ARG A 92 -5.08 -18.05 -1.79
N VAL A 93 -5.90 -19.02 -1.35
CA VAL A 93 -6.00 -19.42 0.06
C VAL A 93 -4.64 -19.85 0.59
N GLU A 94 -3.95 -20.72 -0.15
CA GLU A 94 -2.64 -21.23 0.25
C GLU A 94 -1.59 -20.11 0.25
N SER A 95 -1.53 -19.28 -0.78
CA SER A 95 -0.55 -18.19 -0.86
C SER A 95 -0.76 -17.15 0.24
N LEU A 96 -2.02 -16.74 0.48
CA LEU A 96 -2.32 -15.75 1.52
C LEU A 96 -2.04 -16.30 2.93
N ARG A 97 -2.40 -17.57 3.17
CA ARG A 97 -2.07 -18.27 4.42
C ARG A 97 -0.56 -18.34 4.64
N ALA A 98 0.19 -18.76 3.62
CA ALA A 98 1.65 -18.86 3.68
C ALA A 98 2.27 -17.49 3.98
N ASN A 99 1.85 -16.43 3.27
CA ASN A 99 2.36 -15.08 3.47
C ASN A 99 2.07 -14.52 4.86
N ILE A 100 0.86 -14.72 5.40
CA ILE A 100 0.52 -14.29 6.78
C ILE A 100 1.36 -15.03 7.81
N ILE A 101 1.55 -16.35 7.65
CA ILE A 101 2.43 -17.14 8.53
C ILE A 101 3.86 -16.59 8.43
N ARG A 102 4.34 -16.31 7.22
CA ARG A 102 5.70 -15.80 7.01
C ARG A 102 5.91 -14.40 7.57
N ALA A 103 4.91 -13.52 7.48
CA ALA A 103 4.93 -12.22 8.16
C ALA A 103 5.04 -12.38 9.68
N SER A 104 4.33 -13.34 10.26
CA SER A 104 4.50 -13.65 11.70
C SER A 104 5.90 -14.14 12.03
N GLU A 105 6.53 -14.91 11.15
CA GLU A 105 7.90 -15.37 11.36
C GLU A 105 8.90 -14.23 11.28
N TYR A 106 8.71 -13.26 10.37
CA TYR A 106 9.50 -12.03 10.33
C TYR A 106 9.25 -11.15 11.56
N LEU A 107 8.02 -11.03 12.05
CA LEU A 107 7.74 -10.33 13.31
C LEU A 107 8.46 -10.98 14.50
N TYR A 108 8.52 -12.32 14.50
CA TYR A 108 9.32 -13.07 15.47
C TYR A 108 10.81 -12.74 15.34
N ASP A 109 11.35 -12.78 14.13
CA ASP A 109 12.75 -12.45 13.85
C ASP A 109 13.09 -11.01 14.30
N PHE A 110 12.32 -10.01 13.84
CA PHE A 110 12.51 -8.59 14.17
C PHE A 110 12.48 -8.32 15.68
N THR A 111 11.69 -9.10 16.41
CA THR A 111 11.56 -8.98 17.86
C THR A 111 12.46 -9.95 18.63
N GLU A 112 13.43 -10.60 17.98
CA GLU A 112 14.36 -11.56 18.59
C GLU A 112 13.63 -12.72 19.30
N GLY A 113 12.45 -13.07 18.79
CA GLY A 113 11.53 -14.06 19.32
C GLY A 113 10.81 -13.62 20.59
N ARG A 114 10.26 -12.40 20.60
CA ARG A 114 9.35 -11.89 21.66
C ARG A 114 7.91 -11.77 21.22
N PHE A 115 7.65 -11.54 19.93
CA PHE A 115 6.29 -11.43 19.38
C PHE A 115 6.11 -12.34 18.18
N ALA A 116 4.90 -12.83 18.00
CA ALA A 116 4.43 -13.47 16.78
C ALA A 116 2.91 -13.31 16.71
N LEU A 117 2.29 -13.77 15.63
CA LEU A 117 0.85 -13.81 15.47
C LEU A 117 0.32 -15.14 16.01
N GLY A 118 -0.80 -15.08 16.73
CA GLY A 118 -1.56 -16.25 17.16
C GLY A 118 -2.56 -16.69 16.09
N THR A 119 -3.85 -16.58 16.39
CA THR A 119 -4.91 -16.83 15.42
C THR A 119 -5.16 -15.59 14.58
N VAL A 120 -5.03 -15.73 13.25
CA VAL A 120 -5.42 -14.70 12.27
C VAL A 120 -6.73 -15.12 11.61
N ARG A 121 -7.80 -14.35 11.85
CA ARG A 121 -9.12 -14.57 11.26
C ARG A 121 -9.30 -13.70 10.03
N VAL A 122 -9.50 -14.32 8.87
CA VAL A 122 -9.74 -13.64 7.61
C VAL A 122 -11.24 -13.63 7.33
N ARG A 123 -11.87 -12.50 7.57
CA ARG A 123 -13.22 -12.17 7.09
C ARG A 123 -13.13 -11.77 5.63
N GLN A 124 -14.10 -12.22 4.84
CA GLN A 124 -14.04 -12.14 3.38
C GLN A 124 -15.16 -11.26 2.81
N ASN A 125 -15.07 -10.92 1.52
CA ASN A 125 -16.09 -10.14 0.80
C ASN A 125 -16.43 -8.80 1.48
N GLY A 126 -15.43 -8.16 2.10
CA GLY A 126 -15.55 -6.87 2.79
C GLY A 126 -16.23 -6.92 4.16
N GLU A 127 -16.46 -8.10 4.75
CA GLU A 127 -17.09 -8.18 6.07
C GLU A 127 -16.24 -7.53 7.16
N GLY A 128 -16.82 -6.57 7.87
CA GLY A 128 -16.15 -5.83 8.93
C GLY A 128 -15.14 -4.79 8.43
N TRP A 129 -15.16 -4.40 7.16
CA TRP A 129 -14.20 -3.46 6.56
C TRP A 129 -14.02 -2.16 7.37
N ASP A 130 -15.14 -1.57 7.79
CA ASP A 130 -15.19 -0.31 8.56
C ASP A 130 -15.36 -0.52 10.08
N ALA A 131 -15.20 -1.76 10.57
CA ALA A 131 -15.43 -2.10 11.97
C ALA A 131 -14.20 -1.78 12.86
N LEU A 132 -13.92 -0.48 13.02
CA LEU A 132 -12.79 0.05 13.78
C LEU A 132 -12.73 -0.54 15.20
N GLY A 133 -11.54 -0.95 15.63
CA GLY A 133 -11.31 -1.60 16.92
C GLY A 133 -11.64 -3.10 16.96
N THR A 134 -12.24 -3.65 15.90
CA THR A 134 -12.47 -5.11 15.77
C THR A 134 -11.85 -5.74 14.54
N THR A 135 -11.53 -4.93 13.53
CA THR A 135 -10.69 -5.29 12.39
C THR A 135 -9.32 -4.65 12.60
N ASN A 136 -8.25 -5.43 12.47
CA ASN A 136 -6.88 -4.96 12.64
C ASN A 136 -6.23 -4.64 11.30
N MET A 137 -6.62 -5.34 10.23
CA MET A 137 -6.03 -5.22 8.91
C MET A 137 -7.07 -5.20 7.79
N ARG A 138 -6.88 -4.31 6.82
CA ARG A 138 -7.63 -4.25 5.55
C ARG A 138 -6.78 -4.82 4.43
N LEU A 139 -7.31 -5.84 3.75
CA LEU A 139 -6.65 -6.48 2.61
C LEU A 139 -7.38 -6.13 1.33
N TYR A 140 -6.75 -5.28 0.51
CA TYR A 140 -7.28 -4.76 -0.74
C TYR A 140 -7.05 -5.75 -1.90
N THR A 141 -7.87 -5.68 -2.95
CA THR A 141 -7.62 -6.41 -4.20
C THR A 141 -6.53 -5.78 -5.06
N SER A 142 -6.20 -4.51 -4.81
CA SER A 142 -5.23 -3.75 -5.61
C SER A 142 -3.81 -4.29 -5.47
N ASN A 143 -3.10 -4.39 -6.59
CA ASN A 143 -1.70 -4.80 -6.65
C ASN A 143 -0.70 -3.62 -6.57
N THR A 144 -1.19 -2.39 -6.38
CA THR A 144 -0.36 -1.17 -6.25
C THR A 144 -0.55 -0.44 -4.93
N LEU A 145 -1.36 -0.97 -4.00
CA LEU A 145 -1.49 -0.37 -2.67
C LEU A 145 -0.13 -0.38 -1.97
N HIS A 146 0.35 0.80 -1.59
CA HIS A 146 1.51 0.94 -0.71
C HIS A 146 1.10 0.52 0.71
N PRO A 147 1.78 -0.48 1.33
CA PRO A 147 1.54 -0.90 2.69
C PRO A 147 1.60 0.25 3.67
N ASN A 148 0.68 0.32 4.63
CA ASN A 148 0.74 1.33 5.66
C ASN A 148 0.04 0.89 6.93
N ALA A 149 0.36 1.56 8.03
CA ALA A 149 -0.29 1.33 9.31
C ALA A 149 -0.44 2.61 10.12
N ASN A 150 -1.52 2.69 10.88
CA ASN A 150 -1.61 3.67 11.96
C ASN A 150 -0.66 3.26 13.09
N ILE A 151 0.37 4.08 13.36
CA ILE A 151 1.29 3.85 14.48
C ILE A 151 0.49 3.77 15.78
N GLY A 152 0.69 2.69 16.54
CA GLY A 152 -0.05 2.42 17.77
C GLY A 152 -1.56 2.18 17.57
N GLY A 153 -1.99 1.90 16.33
CA GLY A 153 -3.40 1.76 15.95
C GLY A 153 -4.15 0.61 16.64
N ILE A 154 -3.45 -0.24 17.38
CA ILE A 154 -4.02 -1.33 18.20
C ILE A 154 -4.86 -0.83 19.39
N VAL A 155 -4.72 0.45 19.77
CA VAL A 155 -5.50 1.03 20.86
C VAL A 155 -6.99 1.05 20.54
N THR A 156 -7.84 0.96 21.56
CA THR A 156 -9.31 0.98 21.40
C THR A 156 -9.91 2.38 21.59
N GLY A 157 -9.09 3.38 21.93
CA GLY A 157 -9.45 4.78 22.06
C GLY A 157 -8.20 5.65 22.09
N GLU A 158 -8.38 6.97 22.05
CA GLU A 158 -7.26 7.91 22.12
C GLU A 158 -6.41 7.65 23.39
N THR A 159 -5.12 7.38 23.19
CA THR A 159 -4.21 6.96 24.26
C THR A 159 -2.89 7.74 24.18
N PRO A 160 -2.57 8.59 25.18
CA PRO A 160 -1.30 9.31 25.25
C PRO A 160 -0.10 8.38 25.29
N ASP A 161 1.05 8.86 24.82
CA ASP A 161 2.31 8.14 24.95
C ASP A 161 2.69 7.84 26.41
N ILE A 162 3.34 6.70 26.61
CA ILE A 162 3.82 6.25 27.93
C ILE A 162 4.77 7.26 28.61
N ALA A 163 5.46 8.10 27.84
CA ALA A 163 6.31 9.17 28.36
C ALA A 163 5.56 10.51 28.30
N PRO A 164 5.27 11.16 29.45
CA PRO A 164 4.55 12.44 29.47
C PRO A 164 5.27 13.59 28.74
N THR A 165 6.56 13.44 28.43
CA THR A 165 7.37 14.40 27.67
C THR A 165 7.23 14.23 26.16
N VAL A 166 6.64 13.14 25.69
CA VAL A 166 6.35 12.87 24.28
C VAL A 166 4.90 13.29 24.02
N ALA A 167 4.72 14.36 23.25
CA ALA A 167 3.41 14.95 22.95
C ALA A 167 2.69 14.20 21.82
N ILE A 168 2.51 12.89 21.98
CA ILE A 168 1.86 11.99 21.01
C ILE A 168 0.69 11.28 21.69
N SER A 169 -0.40 11.09 20.94
CA SER A 169 -1.59 10.39 21.39
C SER A 169 -2.09 9.45 20.29
N TYR A 170 -1.96 8.15 20.51
CA TYR A 170 -2.31 7.13 19.52
C TYR A 170 -3.83 6.98 19.41
N THR A 171 -4.33 6.72 18.21
CA THR A 171 -5.77 6.54 17.95
C THR A 171 -6.02 5.19 17.27
N PRO A 172 -7.21 4.57 17.45
CA PRO A 172 -7.51 3.31 16.80
C PRO A 172 -7.36 3.42 15.29
N GLY A 173 -6.81 2.38 14.66
CA GLY A 173 -6.58 2.37 13.22
C GLY A 173 -6.44 0.96 12.66
N TYR A 174 -5.84 0.86 11.48
CA TYR A 174 -5.66 -0.39 10.74
C TYR A 174 -4.23 -0.50 10.18
N VAL A 175 -3.88 -1.73 9.81
CA VAL A 175 -2.87 -2.01 8.78
C VAL A 175 -3.58 -2.13 7.43
N SER A 176 -3.03 -1.59 6.35
CA SER A 176 -3.53 -1.80 4.99
C SER A 176 -2.50 -2.52 4.15
N MET A 177 -2.91 -3.60 3.48
CA MET A 177 -2.07 -4.33 2.51
C MET A 177 -2.79 -4.51 1.18
N GLY A 178 -2.04 -4.42 0.09
CA GLY A 178 -2.49 -4.81 -1.24
C GLY A 178 -2.56 -6.33 -1.40
N SER A 179 -3.15 -6.77 -2.52
CA SER A 179 -3.17 -8.17 -2.91
C SER A 179 -1.79 -8.70 -3.29
N TYR A 180 -0.88 -7.78 -3.59
CA TYR A 180 0.51 -7.95 -3.96
C TYR A 180 1.31 -6.74 -3.49
N TRP A 181 2.59 -6.95 -3.20
CA TRP A 181 3.56 -5.91 -2.88
C TRP A 181 4.97 -6.44 -3.19
N ASN A 182 5.84 -5.55 -3.67
CA ASN A 182 7.28 -5.74 -3.61
C ASN A 182 7.94 -4.41 -3.21
N ARG A 183 9.19 -4.46 -2.75
CA ARG A 183 9.91 -3.28 -2.24
C ARG A 183 10.04 -2.11 -3.21
N PHE A 184 9.84 -2.35 -4.51
CA PHE A 184 9.91 -1.33 -5.56
C PHE A 184 8.54 -0.70 -5.88
N GLY A 185 7.45 -1.18 -5.27
CA GLY A 185 6.10 -0.71 -5.55
C GLY A 185 5.62 -0.97 -6.98
N THR A 186 6.26 -1.89 -7.71
CA THR A 186 5.91 -2.19 -9.10
C THR A 186 4.83 -3.29 -9.19
N PRO A 187 3.99 -3.29 -10.24
CA PRO A 187 2.97 -4.33 -10.40
C PRO A 187 3.60 -5.72 -10.66
N PRO A 188 2.85 -6.82 -10.48
CA PRO A 188 3.31 -8.17 -10.78
C PRO A 188 3.87 -8.29 -12.20
N ASN A 189 4.96 -9.05 -12.36
CA ASN A 189 5.65 -9.30 -13.63
C ASN A 189 6.39 -8.09 -14.24
N GLN A 190 6.39 -6.92 -13.58
CA GLN A 190 7.26 -5.82 -13.98
C GLN A 190 8.73 -6.22 -13.78
N VAL A 191 9.55 -6.01 -14.81
CA VAL A 191 11.00 -6.20 -14.69
C VAL A 191 11.58 -5.07 -13.86
N ASN A 192 12.21 -5.42 -12.74
CA ASN A 192 12.88 -4.47 -11.85
C ASN A 192 14.39 -4.49 -12.12
N ILE A 193 14.99 -3.31 -12.30
CA ILE A 193 16.44 -3.14 -12.43
C ILE A 193 16.90 -2.34 -11.22
N TYR A 194 17.84 -2.90 -10.46
CA TYR A 194 18.39 -2.26 -9.26
C TYR A 194 19.91 -2.39 -9.29
N GLN A 195 20.60 -1.26 -9.15
CA GLN A 195 22.06 -1.17 -9.19
C GLN A 195 22.67 -1.83 -10.44
N GLY A 196 22.06 -1.56 -11.59
CA GLY A 196 22.48 -2.03 -12.91
C GLY A 196 22.15 -3.48 -13.22
N SER A 197 21.44 -4.19 -12.34
CA SER A 197 21.14 -5.62 -12.47
C SER A 197 19.64 -5.89 -12.44
N VAL A 198 19.17 -6.82 -13.28
CA VAL A 198 17.80 -7.33 -13.20
C VAL A 198 17.63 -8.06 -11.88
N VAL A 199 16.63 -7.68 -11.10
CA VAL A 199 16.30 -8.31 -9.83
C VAL A 199 15.52 -9.61 -10.11
N PRO A 200 16.03 -10.79 -9.69
CA PRO A 200 15.32 -12.04 -9.91
C PRO A 200 14.01 -12.12 -9.12
N PRO A 201 12.90 -12.64 -9.67
CA PRO A 201 11.62 -12.71 -8.96
C PRO A 201 11.69 -13.44 -7.61
N GLU A 202 12.54 -14.46 -7.48
CA GLU A 202 12.73 -15.21 -6.25
C GLU A 202 13.26 -14.37 -5.08
N THR A 203 13.97 -13.26 -5.35
CA THR A 203 14.45 -12.37 -4.28
C THR A 203 13.36 -11.47 -3.72
N LEU A 204 12.21 -11.40 -4.41
CA LEU A 204 11.04 -10.60 -4.02
C LEU A 204 9.93 -11.47 -3.40
N ALA A 205 10.14 -12.79 -3.31
CA ALA A 205 9.11 -13.74 -2.89
C ALA A 205 8.55 -13.44 -1.49
N ASP A 206 9.39 -12.96 -0.58
CA ASP A 206 9.02 -12.64 0.80
C ASP A 206 8.66 -11.16 1.03
N ASP A 207 8.73 -10.30 0.00
CA ASP A 207 8.59 -8.84 0.19
C ASP A 207 7.24 -8.45 0.79
N TRP A 208 6.14 -9.10 0.38
CA TRP A 208 4.82 -8.86 0.96
C TRP A 208 4.78 -9.22 2.46
N SER A 209 5.46 -10.31 2.84
CA SER A 209 5.49 -10.81 4.22
C SER A 209 6.38 -9.93 5.12
N ILE A 210 7.52 -9.48 4.60
CA ILE A 210 8.43 -8.53 5.25
C ILE A 210 7.72 -7.20 5.48
N ALA A 211 7.02 -6.68 4.44
CA ALA A 211 6.26 -5.44 4.55
C ALA A 211 5.15 -5.56 5.60
N LEU A 212 4.37 -6.64 5.62
CA LEU A 212 3.35 -6.82 6.67
C LEU A 212 3.99 -6.88 8.07
N ALA A 213 5.12 -7.54 8.25
CA ALA A 213 5.81 -7.56 9.55
C ALA A 213 6.31 -6.16 9.98
N HIS A 214 6.80 -5.36 9.03
CA HIS A 214 7.18 -3.96 9.24
C HIS A 214 5.97 -3.11 9.66
N GLU A 215 4.85 -3.21 8.93
CA GLU A 215 3.61 -2.49 9.27
C GLU A 215 3.03 -2.91 10.64
N LEU A 216 3.19 -4.19 11.01
CA LEU A 216 2.84 -4.66 12.35
C LEU A 216 3.76 -4.05 13.43
N GLY A 217 5.00 -3.69 13.10
CA GLY A 217 5.88 -2.91 13.98
C GLY A 217 5.30 -1.53 14.31
N HIS A 218 4.77 -0.82 13.33
CA HIS A 218 4.03 0.43 13.57
C HIS A 218 2.76 0.17 14.40
N TYR A 219 1.91 -0.75 13.93
CA TYR A 219 0.57 -0.96 14.47
C TYR A 219 0.55 -1.53 15.88
N LEU A 220 1.34 -2.58 16.13
CA LEU A 220 1.38 -3.30 17.42
C LEU A 220 2.42 -2.73 18.37
N LEU A 221 3.56 -2.28 17.86
CA LEU A 221 4.75 -1.99 18.68
C LEU A 221 5.03 -0.48 18.85
N TYR A 222 4.18 0.39 18.30
CA TYR A 222 4.27 1.85 18.43
C TYR A 222 5.58 2.42 17.86
N LEU A 223 6.20 1.72 16.92
CA LEU A 223 7.46 2.11 16.32
C LEU A 223 7.25 3.10 15.17
N PHE A 224 8.27 3.91 14.92
CA PHE A 224 8.33 4.91 13.86
C PHE A 224 9.41 4.49 12.88
N ASP A 225 9.32 4.98 11.64
CA ASP A 225 10.33 4.72 10.63
C ASP A 225 11.70 5.26 11.02
N THR A 226 12.73 4.51 10.64
CA THR A 226 14.14 4.87 10.80
C THR A 226 14.83 5.16 9.46
N TYR A 227 14.07 5.20 8.36
CA TYR A 227 14.52 5.69 7.04
C TYR A 227 14.00 7.10 6.70
N THR A 228 13.16 7.70 7.55
CA THR A 228 12.66 9.08 7.39
C THR A 228 13.44 10.07 8.25
N ASP A 229 13.63 11.29 7.76
CA ASP A 229 14.27 12.37 8.54
C ASP A 229 13.34 12.98 9.61
N LYS A 230 13.82 13.94 10.40
CA LYS A 230 13.03 14.64 11.43
C LYS A 230 11.74 15.29 10.89
N ASP A 231 11.72 15.63 9.61
CA ASP A 231 10.58 16.24 8.94
C ASP A 231 9.66 15.15 8.35
N GLY A 232 10.07 13.87 8.41
CA GLY A 232 9.41 12.65 7.95
C GLY A 232 9.66 12.33 6.48
N LYS A 233 10.71 12.87 5.86
CA LYS A 233 11.05 12.60 4.45
C LYS A 233 11.88 11.33 4.34
N SER A 234 11.46 10.39 3.49
CA SER A 234 12.24 9.18 3.17
C SER A 234 13.60 9.52 2.55
N SER A 235 14.64 8.84 3.01
CA SER A 235 16.02 9.08 2.58
C SER A 235 16.84 7.79 2.63
N GLU A 236 17.35 7.37 1.48
CA GLU A 236 18.27 6.22 1.36
C GLU A 236 19.53 6.42 2.22
N ALA A 237 20.05 7.65 2.30
CA ALA A 237 21.24 7.95 3.10
C ALA A 237 20.99 7.78 4.61
N ILE A 238 19.81 8.16 5.10
CA ILE A 238 19.43 7.96 6.51
C ILE A 238 19.21 6.47 6.78
N ALA A 239 18.50 5.77 5.90
CA ALA A 239 18.28 4.32 5.98
C ALA A 239 19.62 3.54 6.03
N ALA A 240 20.60 3.95 5.22
CA ALA A 240 21.92 3.33 5.20
C ALA A 240 22.75 3.63 6.47
N GLN A 241 22.46 4.74 7.17
CA GLN A 241 23.15 5.11 8.40
C GLN A 241 22.57 4.40 9.62
N CYS A 242 21.24 4.40 9.79
CA CYS A 242 20.55 3.74 10.89
C CYS A 242 20.31 2.25 10.59
N THR A 243 21.34 1.44 10.78
CA THR A 243 21.28 -0.03 10.58
C THR A 243 20.79 -0.77 11.83
N GLY A 244 20.35 -2.02 11.63
CA GLY A 244 19.89 -2.90 12.72
C GLY A 244 18.45 -2.66 13.17
N SER A 245 17.66 -1.96 12.35
CA SER A 245 16.24 -1.67 12.60
C SER A 245 15.39 -2.14 11.42
N ALA A 246 14.38 -2.96 11.73
CA ALA A 246 13.38 -3.40 10.77
C ALA A 246 12.40 -2.27 10.41
N MET A 247 12.44 -1.14 11.12
CA MET A 247 11.76 0.09 10.74
C MET A 247 12.56 0.93 9.73
N GLY A 248 13.71 0.43 9.29
CA GLY A 248 14.53 0.99 8.22
C GLY A 248 14.30 0.23 6.91
N ASN A 249 15.39 -0.11 6.21
CA ASN A 249 15.33 -1.06 5.09
C ASN A 249 15.17 -2.49 5.64
N ALA A 250 13.92 -2.92 5.83
CA ALA A 250 13.56 -4.23 6.39
C ALA A 250 13.99 -5.41 5.49
N TYR A 251 14.34 -5.18 4.23
CA TYR A 251 14.65 -6.24 3.28
C TYR A 251 16.10 -6.71 3.31
N ALA A 252 16.95 -6.02 4.08
CA ALA A 252 18.31 -6.44 4.33
C ALA A 252 18.38 -7.24 5.63
N LEU A 253 18.90 -8.47 5.57
CA LEU A 253 18.91 -9.40 6.73
C LEU A 253 19.52 -8.78 7.99
N GLN A 254 20.57 -7.95 7.86
CA GLN A 254 21.19 -7.27 9.01
C GLN A 254 20.26 -6.30 9.75
N ASN A 255 19.14 -5.92 9.15
CA ASN A 255 18.13 -5.04 9.72
C ASN A 255 16.94 -5.79 10.31
N HIS A 256 16.92 -7.13 10.30
CA HIS A 256 15.83 -7.90 10.92
C HIS A 256 15.94 -7.91 12.46
N ALA A 257 15.87 -6.74 13.08
CA ALA A 257 15.94 -6.55 14.53
C ALA A 257 15.35 -5.17 14.89
N PHE A 258 15.30 -4.87 16.19
CA PHE A 258 15.06 -3.51 16.70
C PHE A 258 16.21 -3.06 17.59
N VAL A 259 16.50 -1.76 17.58
CA VAL A 259 17.64 -1.16 18.28
C VAL A 259 17.33 -1.02 19.77
N SER A 260 18.14 -1.68 20.60
CA SER A 260 18.14 -1.51 22.06
C SER A 260 19.32 -0.68 22.56
N ASP A 261 20.44 -0.64 21.82
CA ASP A 261 21.65 0.08 22.22
C ASP A 261 21.49 1.60 22.04
N LEU A 262 21.48 2.32 23.16
CA LEU A 262 21.36 3.77 23.19
C LEU A 262 22.57 4.48 22.55
N ALA A 263 23.77 3.90 22.63
CA ALA A 263 24.97 4.50 22.04
C ALA A 263 24.89 4.47 20.52
N HIS A 264 24.56 3.32 19.93
CA HIS A 264 24.24 3.20 18.50
C HIS A 264 23.08 4.11 18.10
N TRP A 265 21.96 4.09 18.83
CA TRP A 265 20.78 4.92 18.53
C TRP A 265 21.13 6.41 18.43
N THR A 266 21.92 6.92 19.38
CA THR A 266 22.32 8.34 19.43
C THR A 266 23.36 8.70 18.36
N ALA A 267 24.22 7.76 17.97
CA ALA A 267 25.29 8.01 17.00
C ALA A 267 24.83 7.84 15.54
N ALA A 268 24.03 6.82 15.27
CA ALA A 268 23.66 6.38 13.93
C ALA A 268 22.22 6.77 13.53
N CYS A 269 21.29 6.81 14.49
CA CYS A 269 19.87 7.01 14.23
C CYS A 269 19.35 8.39 14.64
N ASN A 270 20.22 9.33 15.03
CA ASN A 270 19.79 10.63 15.55
C ASN A 270 19.15 11.59 14.52
N GLN A 271 19.25 11.29 13.22
CA GLN A 271 18.58 12.04 12.16
C GLN A 271 17.19 11.48 11.85
N THR A 272 16.86 10.31 12.40
CA THR A 272 15.60 9.63 12.08
C THR A 272 14.42 10.32 12.74
N GLU A 273 13.26 10.22 12.10
CA GLU A 273 12.00 10.65 12.70
C GLU A 273 11.78 10.00 14.07
N ALA A 274 11.96 8.68 14.15
CA ALA A 274 11.80 7.93 15.40
C ALA A 274 12.57 8.55 16.57
N TYR A 275 13.85 8.89 16.36
CA TYR A 275 14.68 9.53 17.38
C TYR A 275 14.11 10.88 17.81
N HIS A 276 13.71 11.73 16.86
CA HIS A 276 13.23 13.07 17.16
C HIS A 276 11.85 13.09 17.83
N ARG A 277 10.91 12.24 17.37
CA ARG A 277 9.55 12.16 17.92
C ARG A 277 9.50 11.64 19.34
N LEU A 278 10.33 10.65 19.62
CA LEU A 278 10.32 9.95 20.89
C LEU A 278 11.39 10.49 21.85
N ASN A 279 11.92 11.70 21.59
CA ASN A 279 12.93 12.36 22.42
C ASN A 279 14.15 11.46 22.71
N GLY A 280 14.63 10.75 21.69
CA GLY A 280 15.78 9.85 21.78
C GLY A 280 15.49 8.48 22.41
N ARG A 281 14.23 8.14 22.71
CA ARG A 281 13.84 6.80 23.17
C ARG A 281 14.09 5.77 22.05
N THR A 282 14.75 4.66 22.39
CA THR A 282 15.04 3.57 21.45
C THR A 282 13.78 2.76 21.13
N GLU A 283 13.84 1.93 20.09
CA GLU A 283 12.74 1.05 19.70
C GLU A 283 12.40 0.07 20.82
N TRP A 284 13.39 -0.63 21.39
CA TRP A 284 13.12 -1.55 22.50
C TRP A 284 12.69 -0.86 23.79
N ALA A 285 13.15 0.37 24.06
CA ALA A 285 12.64 1.14 25.19
C ALA A 285 11.15 1.51 25.00
N THR A 286 10.72 1.71 23.74
CA THR A 286 9.31 1.92 23.40
C THR A 286 8.50 0.63 23.58
N ILE A 287 8.96 -0.49 23.03
CA ILE A 287 8.30 -1.80 23.17
C ILE A 287 8.16 -2.18 24.64
N ALA A 288 9.25 -2.16 25.41
CA ALA A 288 9.23 -2.55 26.83
C ALA A 288 8.38 -1.62 27.70
N GLY A 289 8.21 -0.37 27.30
CA GLY A 289 7.34 0.58 28.00
C GLY A 289 5.85 0.27 27.81
N TRP A 290 5.44 -0.14 26.61
CA TRP A 290 4.05 -0.57 26.33
C TRP A 290 3.78 -2.03 26.75
N TYR A 291 4.81 -2.86 26.74
CA TYR A 291 4.75 -4.29 27.01
C TYR A 291 5.74 -4.68 28.11
N SER A 292 5.49 -4.21 29.34
CA SER A 292 6.39 -4.37 30.49
C SER A 292 6.67 -5.82 30.90
N PHE A 293 5.87 -6.77 30.43
CA PHE A 293 6.08 -8.21 30.63
C PHE A 293 7.07 -8.84 29.64
N ILE A 294 7.53 -8.09 28.62
CA ILE A 294 8.51 -8.55 27.63
C ILE A 294 9.92 -8.17 28.07
N SER A 295 10.83 -9.13 28.03
CA SER A 295 12.26 -8.89 28.25
C SER A 295 12.92 -8.31 26.99
N VAL A 296 13.66 -7.20 27.15
CA VAL A 296 14.50 -6.62 26.10
C VAL A 296 15.63 -7.61 25.73
N PRO A 297 15.88 -7.89 24.44
CA PRO A 297 16.99 -8.73 24.00
C PRO A 297 18.35 -8.15 24.38
N THR A 298 19.25 -9.01 24.84
CA THR A 298 20.65 -8.65 25.19
C THR A 298 21.61 -8.80 24.02
N ALA A 299 21.20 -9.46 22.95
CA ALA A 299 21.93 -9.65 21.70
C ALA A 299 20.95 -9.55 20.53
N ILE A 300 21.49 -9.19 19.36
CA ILE A 300 20.76 -9.13 18.09
C ILE A 300 21.21 -10.35 17.27
N GLU A 301 20.27 -11.20 16.87
CA GLU A 301 20.51 -12.43 16.10
C GLU A 301 19.54 -12.52 14.90
N PRO A 302 19.78 -11.74 13.82
CA PRO A 302 18.88 -11.69 12.68
C PRO A 302 18.82 -13.04 11.92
N GLY A 303 17.66 -13.35 11.35
CA GLY A 303 17.40 -14.58 10.60
C GLY A 303 17.03 -15.78 11.47
N VAL A 304 16.59 -15.55 12.71
CA VAL A 304 16.18 -16.60 13.66
C VAL A 304 14.66 -16.70 13.69
N PHE A 305 14.14 -17.66 12.94
CA PHE A 305 12.70 -17.94 12.86
C PHE A 305 12.21 -18.92 13.94
N PRO A 306 10.89 -18.98 14.20
CA PRO A 306 10.30 -19.97 15.10
C PRO A 306 10.67 -21.40 14.73
N ALA A 307 10.94 -22.23 15.73
CA ALA A 307 11.25 -23.65 15.54
C ALA A 307 10.04 -24.51 15.09
N GLY A 308 8.84 -23.95 15.12
CA GLY A 308 7.60 -24.59 14.71
C GLY A 308 6.47 -23.58 14.55
N PRO A 309 5.28 -24.02 14.16
CA PRO A 309 4.17 -23.13 13.87
C PRO A 309 3.66 -22.45 15.15
N LEU A 310 3.64 -21.11 15.14
CA LEU A 310 3.01 -20.28 16.17
C LEU A 310 1.67 -19.68 15.72
N THR A 311 1.47 -19.57 14.40
CA THR A 311 0.37 -18.85 13.79
C THR A 311 -0.62 -19.80 13.13
N THR A 312 -1.91 -19.56 13.36
CA THR A 312 -2.99 -20.28 12.68
C THR A 312 -3.83 -19.28 11.91
N VAL A 313 -4.04 -19.53 10.61
CA VAL A 313 -4.93 -18.69 9.78
C VAL A 313 -6.27 -19.39 9.61
N VAL A 314 -7.37 -18.68 9.86
CA VAL A 314 -8.74 -19.20 9.70
C VAL A 314 -9.48 -18.30 8.73
N PHE A 315 -10.01 -18.88 7.65
CA PHE A 315 -10.88 -18.17 6.73
C PHE A 315 -12.32 -18.34 7.20
N GLU A 316 -13.01 -17.23 7.40
CA GLU A 316 -14.41 -17.20 7.83
C GLU A 316 -15.28 -17.06 6.59
N THR A 317 -16.15 -18.05 6.37
CA THR A 317 -17.11 -18.01 5.26
C THR A 317 -18.07 -16.83 5.46
N PRO A 318 -18.21 -15.92 4.46
CA PRO A 318 -19.03 -14.73 4.63
C PRO A 318 -20.53 -15.07 4.61
N ALA A 319 -21.34 -14.20 5.22
CA ALA A 319 -22.80 -14.30 5.24
C ALA A 319 -23.42 -14.22 3.84
N GLN A 320 -22.77 -13.51 2.92
CA GLN A 320 -23.15 -13.45 1.51
C GLN A 320 -22.01 -13.98 0.65
N ILE A 321 -22.25 -15.14 0.04
CA ILE A 321 -21.35 -15.73 -0.95
C ILE A 321 -21.49 -14.94 -2.27
N PRO A 322 -20.39 -14.40 -2.82
CA PRO A 322 -20.43 -13.70 -4.10
C PRO A 322 -20.66 -14.69 -5.26
N PRO A 323 -20.88 -14.18 -6.50
CA PRO A 323 -20.99 -15.05 -7.68
C PRO A 323 -19.76 -15.95 -7.87
N PRO A 324 -19.87 -17.04 -8.66
CA PRO A 324 -18.76 -17.96 -8.90
C PRO A 324 -17.52 -17.28 -9.47
N LEU A 325 -16.34 -17.77 -9.10
CA LEU A 325 -15.06 -17.31 -9.61
C LEU A 325 -15.00 -17.46 -11.13
N ALA A 326 -14.49 -16.44 -11.82
CA ALA A 326 -14.22 -16.53 -13.24
C ALA A 326 -13.10 -17.55 -13.50
N ALA A 327 -13.24 -18.32 -14.57
CA ALA A 327 -12.29 -19.39 -14.89
C ALA A 327 -10.86 -18.88 -15.13
N SER A 328 -10.72 -17.66 -15.66
CA SER A 328 -9.46 -16.95 -15.76
C SER A 328 -9.40 -15.80 -14.76
N GLN A 329 -8.26 -15.63 -14.10
CA GLN A 329 -7.90 -14.42 -13.36
C GLN A 329 -6.84 -13.60 -14.11
N ILE A 330 -6.55 -13.96 -15.36
CA ILE A 330 -5.63 -13.25 -16.25
C ILE A 330 -6.39 -12.95 -17.54
N PHE A 331 -6.50 -11.67 -17.88
CA PHE A 331 -7.20 -11.22 -19.07
C PHE A 331 -6.21 -10.61 -20.06
N SER A 332 -6.23 -11.07 -21.30
CA SER A 332 -5.51 -10.42 -22.40
C SER A 332 -6.20 -9.12 -22.77
N LEU A 333 -5.44 -8.04 -22.87
CA LEU A 333 -5.90 -6.71 -23.27
C LEU A 333 -5.64 -6.54 -24.76
N THR A 334 -6.69 -6.52 -25.59
CA THR A 334 -6.52 -6.41 -27.04
C THR A 334 -6.33 -4.94 -27.45
N TYR A 335 -5.14 -4.40 -27.17
CA TYR A 335 -4.77 -3.04 -27.55
C TYR A 335 -4.77 -2.84 -29.07
N GLN A 336 -5.17 -1.64 -29.49
CA GLN A 336 -5.15 -1.24 -30.90
C GLN A 336 -3.81 -0.60 -31.29
N ALA A 337 -3.57 -0.46 -32.60
CA ALA A 337 -2.39 0.19 -33.19
C ALA A 337 -1.03 -0.42 -32.77
N GLY A 338 -1.02 -1.70 -32.36
CA GLY A 338 0.20 -2.37 -31.88
C GLY A 338 0.71 -1.82 -30.55
N GLN A 339 -0.14 -1.11 -29.79
CA GLN A 339 0.20 -0.59 -28.48
C GLN A 339 0.16 -1.68 -27.40
N ALA A 340 0.71 -1.35 -26.25
CA ALA A 340 0.66 -2.11 -25.00
C ALA A 340 0.39 -1.15 -23.84
N SER A 341 0.15 -1.69 -22.64
CA SER A 341 -0.15 -0.92 -21.44
C SER A 341 0.89 0.14 -21.14
N SER A 342 0.45 1.37 -20.84
CA SER A 342 1.32 2.34 -20.17
C SER A 342 1.52 1.98 -18.69
N GLY A 343 2.47 2.63 -18.04
CA GLY A 343 2.64 2.57 -16.57
C GLY A 343 1.48 3.21 -15.78
N GLU A 344 0.50 3.81 -16.45
CA GLU A 344 -0.66 4.48 -15.85
C GLU A 344 -2.00 3.76 -16.14
N ALA A 345 -1.96 2.65 -16.87
CA ALA A 345 -3.13 1.81 -17.06
C ALA A 345 -3.65 1.28 -15.72
N ARG A 346 -4.96 1.30 -15.50
CA ARG A 346 -5.60 0.78 -14.27
C ARG A 346 -6.78 -0.11 -14.57
N ALA A 347 -6.95 -1.16 -13.76
CA ALA A 347 -8.01 -2.15 -13.88
C ALA A 347 -8.94 -2.14 -12.66
N PHE A 348 -10.23 -2.32 -12.94
CA PHE A 348 -11.32 -2.26 -11.96
C PHE A 348 -12.32 -3.38 -12.22
N LEU A 349 -12.83 -4.00 -11.15
CA LEU A 349 -14.00 -4.85 -11.20
C LEU A 349 -15.18 -4.12 -10.57
N LEU A 350 -16.30 -4.03 -11.29
CA LEU A 350 -17.56 -3.50 -10.76
C LEU A 350 -18.53 -4.64 -10.51
N ARG A 351 -18.81 -4.93 -9.24
CA ARG A 351 -19.79 -5.96 -8.86
C ARG A 351 -21.17 -5.37 -8.74
N ASN A 352 -22.14 -5.98 -9.45
CA ASN A 352 -23.52 -5.51 -9.56
C ASN A 352 -23.65 -4.04 -10.00
N ASP A 353 -22.65 -3.50 -10.71
CA ASP A 353 -22.56 -2.08 -11.01
C ASP A 353 -22.78 -1.20 -9.77
N SER A 354 -22.31 -1.62 -8.59
CA SER A 354 -22.53 -0.87 -7.35
C SER A 354 -21.28 -0.78 -6.48
N ARG A 355 -20.42 -1.81 -6.51
CA ARG A 355 -19.17 -1.84 -5.74
C ARG A 355 -17.98 -1.87 -6.68
N VAL A 356 -16.92 -1.18 -6.31
CA VAL A 356 -15.65 -1.16 -7.06
C VAL A 356 -14.60 -1.92 -6.30
N PHE A 357 -13.88 -2.80 -7.01
CA PHE A 357 -12.66 -3.43 -6.56
C PHE A 357 -11.54 -3.02 -7.50
N GLU A 358 -10.72 -2.07 -7.06
CA GLU A 358 -9.52 -1.71 -7.80
C GLU A 358 -8.53 -2.88 -7.80
N GLN A 359 -8.02 -3.21 -8.97
CA GLN A 359 -7.07 -4.31 -9.18
C GLN A 359 -5.63 -3.79 -9.26
N GLY A 360 -5.47 -2.47 -9.38
CA GLY A 360 -4.20 -1.79 -9.56
C GLY A 360 -3.82 -1.72 -11.04
N LYS A 361 -2.56 -1.99 -11.36
CA LYS A 361 -1.96 -1.74 -12.68
C LYS A 361 -1.49 -3.06 -13.34
N PRO A 362 -1.63 -3.22 -14.68
CA PRO A 362 -0.83 -4.21 -15.40
C PRO A 362 0.64 -3.76 -15.44
N ALA A 363 1.57 -4.69 -15.67
CA ALA A 363 2.97 -4.32 -15.94
C ALA A 363 3.06 -3.45 -17.20
N LYS A 364 3.96 -2.47 -17.21
CA LYS A 364 4.20 -1.60 -18.39
C LYS A 364 4.65 -2.47 -19.57
N ASP A 365 4.25 -2.09 -20.78
CA ASP A 365 4.56 -2.78 -22.03
C ASP A 365 4.04 -4.22 -22.12
N THR A 366 2.95 -4.51 -21.42
CA THR A 366 2.26 -5.80 -21.51
C THR A 366 0.88 -5.69 -22.15
N THR A 367 0.30 -6.83 -22.50
CA THR A 367 -1.03 -6.95 -23.11
C THR A 367 -1.92 -7.86 -22.28
N TYR A 368 -1.71 -7.87 -20.97
CA TYR A 368 -2.55 -8.63 -20.05
C TYR A 368 -2.62 -7.95 -18.69
N VAL A 369 -3.65 -8.27 -17.92
CA VAL A 369 -3.81 -7.86 -16.54
C VAL A 369 -4.13 -9.07 -15.67
N ALA A 370 -3.49 -9.15 -14.51
CA ALA A 370 -3.82 -10.12 -13.47
C ALA A 370 -4.85 -9.50 -12.52
N LEU A 371 -5.90 -10.24 -12.23
CA LEU A 371 -7.01 -9.83 -11.38
C LEU A 371 -7.02 -10.67 -10.10
N THR A 372 -7.61 -10.11 -9.04
CA THR A 372 -7.90 -10.78 -7.78
C THR A 372 -9.41 -10.83 -7.62
N ASP A 373 -9.95 -12.03 -7.44
CA ASP A 373 -11.39 -12.25 -7.16
C ASP A 373 -12.34 -11.78 -8.27
N ALA A 374 -11.94 -11.91 -9.54
CA ALA A 374 -12.83 -11.67 -10.68
C ALA A 374 -13.92 -12.75 -10.74
N ARG A 375 -15.19 -12.34 -10.73
CA ARG A 375 -16.35 -13.25 -10.70
C ARG A 375 -17.19 -13.14 -11.97
N LEU A 376 -17.94 -14.21 -12.25
CA LEU A 376 -18.95 -14.18 -13.31
C LEU A 376 -19.99 -13.08 -13.01
N GLY A 377 -20.25 -12.23 -13.99
CA GLY A 377 -21.17 -11.10 -13.87
C GLY A 377 -20.55 -9.82 -13.33
N ASP A 378 -19.31 -9.85 -12.83
CA ASP A 378 -18.57 -8.61 -12.56
C ASP A 378 -18.30 -7.88 -13.89
N ARG A 379 -18.31 -6.54 -13.89
CA ARG A 379 -17.88 -5.74 -15.03
C ARG A 379 -16.39 -5.43 -14.90
N LEU A 380 -15.56 -6.06 -15.71
CA LEU A 380 -14.14 -5.71 -15.83
C LEU A 380 -14.03 -4.43 -16.65
N CYS A 381 -13.29 -3.45 -16.14
CA CYS A 381 -12.97 -2.22 -16.85
C CYS A 381 -11.48 -1.93 -16.74
N VAL A 382 -10.85 -1.57 -17.86
CA VAL A 382 -9.46 -1.10 -17.92
C VAL A 382 -9.42 0.24 -18.61
N TYR A 383 -8.75 1.21 -17.98
CA TYR A 383 -8.55 2.55 -18.51
C TYR A 383 -7.05 2.85 -18.60
N ASP A 384 -6.59 3.18 -19.80
CA ASP A 384 -5.22 3.56 -20.11
C ASP A 384 -5.26 4.93 -20.80
N ILE A 385 -5.41 5.95 -19.97
CA ILE A 385 -5.45 7.35 -20.37
C ILE A 385 -4.20 8.02 -19.80
N ASN A 386 -3.24 8.27 -20.68
CA ASN A 386 -1.99 8.94 -20.38
C ASN A 386 -1.73 9.99 -21.48
N ASP A 387 -2.10 11.24 -21.20
CA ASP A 387 -1.94 12.37 -22.12
C ASP A 387 -0.47 12.70 -22.42
N HIS A 388 0.45 12.32 -21.53
CA HIS A 388 1.84 12.78 -21.51
C HIS A 388 2.80 11.64 -21.16
N ALA A 389 2.80 10.60 -22.00
CA ALA A 389 3.71 9.47 -21.82
C ALA A 389 5.19 9.90 -21.88
N GLU A 390 6.02 9.30 -21.03
CA GLU A 390 7.46 9.54 -21.04
C GLU A 390 8.13 8.97 -22.29
N SER A 391 9.06 9.69 -22.91
CA SER A 391 9.82 9.15 -24.05
C SER A 391 10.60 7.89 -23.65
N PRO A 392 10.58 6.80 -24.43
CA PRO A 392 10.17 6.73 -25.84
C PRO A 392 8.69 6.42 -26.09
N ASP A 393 7.86 6.39 -25.04
CA ASP A 393 6.46 6.05 -25.16
C ASP A 393 5.65 7.15 -25.85
N THR A 394 4.43 6.77 -26.22
CA THR A 394 3.45 7.64 -26.86
C THR A 394 2.21 7.72 -25.98
N PRO A 395 1.48 8.84 -25.99
CA PRO A 395 0.23 8.97 -25.24
C PRO A 395 -0.71 7.78 -25.47
N ARG A 396 -1.42 7.39 -24.41
CA ARG A 396 -2.42 6.33 -24.44
C ARG A 396 -3.80 6.93 -24.22
N HIS A 397 -4.77 6.47 -25.00
CA HIS A 397 -6.18 6.86 -24.88
C HIS A 397 -7.05 5.64 -25.19
N GLN A 398 -6.77 4.53 -24.51
CA GLN A 398 -7.49 3.28 -24.69
C GLN A 398 -8.29 2.92 -23.44
N PHE A 399 -9.50 2.40 -23.63
CA PHE A 399 -10.34 1.92 -22.55
C PHE A 399 -11.19 0.75 -23.03
N GLY A 400 -11.58 -0.12 -22.10
CA GLY A 400 -12.45 -1.25 -22.38
C GLY A 400 -13.22 -1.63 -21.12
N CYS A 401 -14.49 -2.01 -21.29
CA CYS A 401 -15.27 -2.61 -20.24
C CYS A 401 -16.04 -3.81 -20.78
N GLU A 402 -16.27 -4.84 -19.98
CA GLU A 402 -17.21 -5.90 -20.34
C GLU A 402 -17.72 -6.64 -19.10
N ILE A 403 -18.84 -7.33 -19.24
CA ILE A 403 -19.33 -8.24 -18.21
C ILE A 403 -18.62 -9.58 -18.38
N ILE A 404 -17.95 -10.05 -17.35
CA ILE A 404 -17.25 -11.33 -17.37
C ILE A 404 -18.26 -12.47 -17.49
N ALA A 405 -18.23 -13.17 -18.61
CA ALA A 405 -18.98 -14.39 -18.87
C ALA A 405 -18.10 -15.64 -18.65
N ALA A 406 -18.76 -16.80 -18.66
CA ALA A 406 -18.07 -18.07 -18.46
C ALA A 406 -17.17 -18.39 -19.65
N GLY A 407 -15.87 -18.56 -19.39
CA GLY A 407 -14.85 -18.83 -20.40
C GLY A 407 -14.12 -17.60 -20.93
N ASP A 408 -14.48 -16.40 -20.46
CA ASP A 408 -13.82 -15.17 -20.86
C ASP A 408 -12.38 -15.09 -20.31
N ALA A 409 -11.49 -14.55 -21.13
CA ALA A 409 -10.09 -14.31 -20.81
C ALA A 409 -9.48 -13.17 -21.66
N GLU A 410 -10.30 -12.38 -22.34
CA GLU A 410 -9.86 -11.30 -23.23
C GLU A 410 -10.77 -10.08 -23.04
N LEU A 411 -10.18 -8.89 -22.88
CA LEU A 411 -10.90 -7.62 -22.84
C LEU A 411 -10.56 -6.79 -24.09
N ALA A 412 -11.59 -6.37 -24.81
CA ALA A 412 -11.45 -5.49 -25.95
C ALA A 412 -11.14 -4.04 -25.54
N MET A 413 -10.00 -3.51 -25.99
CA MET A 413 -9.62 -2.11 -25.78
C MET A 413 -10.01 -1.24 -26.98
N THR A 414 -10.56 -0.05 -26.71
CA THR A 414 -10.99 0.93 -27.70
C THR A 414 -10.09 2.16 -27.67
N LEU A 415 -9.41 2.46 -28.78
CA LEU A 415 -8.60 3.67 -28.93
C LEU A 415 -9.46 4.87 -29.33
N ASN A 416 -9.45 5.92 -28.52
CA ASN A 416 -10.10 7.19 -28.83
C ASN A 416 -9.30 8.40 -28.32
N PRO A 417 -8.42 8.99 -29.14
CA PRO A 417 -7.58 10.13 -28.76
C PRO A 417 -8.35 11.42 -28.38
N ALA A 418 -9.66 11.48 -28.65
CA ALA A 418 -10.50 12.62 -28.25
C ALA A 418 -11.06 12.47 -26.83
N TRP A 419 -10.97 11.29 -26.22
CA TRP A 419 -11.39 11.02 -24.84
C TRP A 419 -10.21 11.21 -23.89
N ARG A 420 -10.18 12.37 -23.23
CA ARG A 420 -9.13 12.80 -22.29
C ARG A 420 -9.73 13.70 -21.19
N PRO A 421 -10.68 13.16 -20.41
CA PRO A 421 -11.42 13.98 -19.45
C PRO A 421 -10.48 14.46 -18.34
N GLN A 422 -10.40 15.77 -18.16
CA GLN A 422 -9.74 16.35 -16.99
C GLN A 422 -10.78 16.45 -15.87
N VAL A 423 -10.65 15.59 -14.85
CA VAL A 423 -11.58 15.49 -13.74
C VAL A 423 -11.01 16.19 -12.52
N THR A 424 -11.82 17.01 -11.84
CA THR A 424 -11.47 17.68 -10.58
C THR A 424 -12.56 17.41 -9.56
N MET A 425 -12.22 16.73 -8.47
CA MET A 425 -13.12 16.47 -7.35
C MET A 425 -12.76 17.33 -6.15
N THR A 426 -13.65 18.25 -5.75
CA THR A 426 -13.42 19.20 -4.65
C THR A 426 -14.48 19.02 -3.57
N GLN A 427 -14.07 18.72 -2.34
CA GLN A 427 -14.99 18.74 -1.21
C GLN A 427 -15.31 20.19 -0.83
N ILE A 428 -16.59 20.58 -0.93
CA ILE A 428 -17.04 21.97 -0.68
C ILE A 428 -17.87 22.11 0.60
N ALA A 429 -18.30 20.99 1.17
CA ALA A 429 -18.93 20.89 2.49
C ALA A 429 -18.63 19.51 3.07
N THR A 430 -18.93 19.29 4.36
CA THR A 430 -18.75 17.98 5.02
C THR A 430 -19.33 16.83 4.20
N GLU A 431 -20.50 17.02 3.60
CA GLU A 431 -21.26 15.98 2.89
C GLU A 431 -21.39 16.26 1.38
N THR A 432 -20.65 17.25 0.83
CA THR A 432 -20.81 17.66 -0.57
C THR A 432 -19.49 17.63 -1.33
N LEU A 433 -19.45 16.83 -2.39
CA LEU A 433 -18.35 16.76 -3.34
C LEU A 433 -18.77 17.36 -4.68
N ARG A 434 -18.09 18.41 -5.12
CA ARG A 434 -18.24 18.98 -6.45
C ARG A 434 -17.31 18.30 -7.42
N VAL A 435 -17.85 17.83 -8.54
CA VAL A 435 -17.07 17.26 -9.64
C VAL A 435 -17.17 18.19 -10.83
N ARG A 436 -16.02 18.63 -11.33
CA ARG A 436 -15.89 19.42 -12.57
C ARG A 436 -15.08 18.62 -13.59
N VAL A 437 -15.54 18.57 -14.84
CA VAL A 437 -14.93 17.82 -15.93
C VAL A 437 -14.73 18.72 -17.14
N GLU A 438 -13.48 18.87 -17.59
CA GLU A 438 -13.17 19.50 -18.87
C GLU A 438 -13.02 18.41 -19.93
N GLN A 439 -14.04 18.31 -20.79
CA GLN A 439 -14.08 17.38 -21.92
C GLN A 439 -15.01 17.94 -22.99
N ALA A 440 -14.48 18.16 -24.19
CA ALA A 440 -15.30 18.55 -25.32
C ALA A 440 -16.19 17.36 -25.74
N LEU A 441 -17.51 17.59 -25.80
CA LEU A 441 -18.49 16.60 -26.25
C LEU A 441 -19.34 17.18 -27.39
N PRO A 442 -19.77 16.36 -28.37
CA PRO A 442 -20.73 16.78 -29.38
C PRO A 442 -22.04 17.28 -28.76
N ALA A 443 -22.74 18.18 -29.46
CA ALA A 443 -24.04 18.68 -29.02
C ALA A 443 -25.07 17.53 -28.91
N GLY A 444 -25.90 17.57 -27.88
CA GLY A 444 -26.95 16.57 -27.63
C GLY A 444 -26.48 15.30 -26.89
N VAL A 445 -25.19 15.22 -26.54
CA VAL A 445 -24.63 14.15 -25.72
C VAL A 445 -24.70 14.52 -24.24
N THR A 446 -25.04 13.56 -23.38
CA THR A 446 -25.06 13.72 -21.92
C THR A 446 -23.80 13.10 -21.30
N LEU A 447 -23.19 13.84 -20.39
CA LEU A 447 -22.16 13.32 -19.49
C LEU A 447 -22.84 12.94 -18.17
N SER A 448 -22.62 11.70 -17.74
CA SER A 448 -23.20 11.13 -16.53
C SER A 448 -22.09 10.58 -15.64
N GLY A 449 -22.36 10.54 -14.34
CA GLY A 449 -21.43 9.93 -13.42
C GLY A 449 -22.09 9.54 -12.11
N ARG A 450 -21.37 8.78 -11.30
CA ARG A 450 -21.76 8.45 -9.93
C ARG A 450 -20.53 8.27 -9.06
N LEU A 451 -20.69 8.54 -7.78
CA LEU A 451 -19.68 8.26 -6.77
C LEU A 451 -19.89 6.87 -6.20
N ILE A 452 -18.80 6.12 -6.04
CA ILE A 452 -18.78 4.79 -5.47
C ILE A 452 -17.80 4.84 -4.30
N PRO A 453 -18.27 4.73 -3.05
CA PRO A 453 -17.37 4.71 -1.90
C PRO A 453 -16.44 3.50 -1.96
N GLU A 454 -15.22 3.64 -1.42
CA GLU A 454 -14.26 2.52 -1.33
C GLU A 454 -14.88 1.29 -0.64
N SER A 455 -15.71 1.56 0.37
CA SER A 455 -16.56 0.58 1.03
C SER A 455 -18.03 0.95 0.89
N GLY A 456 -18.80 0.04 0.29
CA GLY A 456 -20.25 0.16 0.17
C GLY A 456 -20.74 0.30 -1.26
N ASP A 457 -22.02 0.62 -1.36
CA ASP A 457 -22.76 0.66 -2.62
C ASP A 457 -22.71 2.06 -3.26
N ALA A 458 -22.80 2.09 -4.58
CA ALA A 458 -22.75 3.31 -5.36
C ALA A 458 -23.87 4.28 -4.96
N PHE A 459 -23.53 5.56 -4.91
CA PHE A 459 -24.52 6.62 -4.80
C PHE A 459 -25.29 6.79 -6.12
N ALA A 460 -26.37 7.57 -6.08
CA ALA A 460 -27.21 7.82 -7.23
C ALA A 460 -26.42 8.42 -8.41
N THR A 461 -26.76 7.99 -9.62
CA THR A 461 -26.25 8.60 -10.86
C THR A 461 -26.72 10.05 -10.97
N GLN A 462 -25.80 10.91 -11.40
CA GLN A 462 -26.05 12.33 -11.66
C GLN A 462 -25.65 12.68 -13.09
N ALA A 463 -26.54 13.41 -13.77
CA ALA A 463 -26.22 14.05 -15.04
C ALA A 463 -25.45 15.35 -14.77
N PHE A 464 -24.42 15.62 -15.55
CA PHE A 464 -23.62 16.83 -15.44
C PHE A 464 -24.25 17.95 -16.28
N ALA A 465 -24.14 19.18 -15.78
CA ALA A 465 -24.56 20.39 -16.49
C ALA A 465 -23.34 21.17 -16.98
N LEU A 466 -23.45 21.83 -18.14
CA LEU A 466 -22.41 22.75 -18.60
C LEU A 466 -22.47 24.05 -17.78
N VAL A 467 -21.38 24.37 -17.08
CA VAL A 467 -21.16 25.58 -16.28
C VAL A 467 -19.80 26.16 -16.68
N ASP A 468 -19.79 27.38 -17.20
CA ASP A 468 -18.58 28.09 -17.63
C ASP A 468 -17.66 27.25 -18.55
N GLY A 469 -18.27 26.51 -19.48
CA GLY A 469 -17.55 25.71 -20.49
C GLY A 469 -17.04 24.35 -19.99
N ALA A 470 -17.28 23.98 -18.73
CA ALA A 470 -16.97 22.67 -18.17
C ALA A 470 -18.23 21.96 -17.68
N TRP A 471 -18.20 20.64 -17.63
CA TRP A 471 -19.30 19.85 -17.07
C TRP A 471 -19.18 19.82 -15.56
N GLN A 472 -20.26 20.07 -14.84
CA GLN A 472 -20.26 20.12 -13.38
C GLN A 472 -21.46 19.38 -12.78
N ALA A 473 -21.22 18.71 -11.65
CA ALA A 473 -22.24 18.12 -10.80
C ALA A 473 -21.83 18.24 -9.32
N ASP A 474 -22.81 18.52 -8.45
CA ASP A 474 -22.63 18.55 -7.00
C ASP A 474 -23.30 17.31 -6.39
N PHE A 475 -22.48 16.40 -5.86
CA PHE A 475 -22.95 15.20 -5.18
C PHE A 475 -23.13 15.50 -3.70
N VAL A 476 -24.39 15.47 -3.24
CA VAL A 476 -24.75 15.58 -1.82
C VAL A 476 -24.91 14.16 -1.27
N LEU A 477 -24.07 13.81 -0.30
CA LEU A 477 -23.97 12.47 0.27
C LEU A 477 -24.75 12.41 1.60
N PRO A 478 -25.24 11.22 2.01
CA PRO A 478 -25.87 11.04 3.31
C PRO A 478 -24.87 10.93 4.47
N VAL A 479 -23.58 11.10 4.18
CA VAL A 479 -22.44 10.93 5.10
C VAL A 479 -21.37 11.96 4.75
N ALA A 480 -20.43 12.19 5.66
CA ALA A 480 -19.23 12.96 5.34
C ALA A 480 -18.50 12.32 4.15
N VAL A 481 -17.93 13.14 3.26
CA VAL A 481 -17.31 12.67 2.01
C VAL A 481 -16.22 11.61 2.31
N PRO A 482 -16.45 10.33 1.96
CA PRO A 482 -15.50 9.26 2.25
C PRO A 482 -14.40 9.18 1.17
N PRO A 483 -13.45 8.24 1.28
CA PRO A 483 -12.74 7.72 0.12
C PRO A 483 -13.75 7.29 -0.97
N VAL A 484 -13.62 7.84 -2.18
CA VAL A 484 -14.56 7.57 -3.27
C VAL A 484 -13.87 7.42 -4.62
N TYR A 485 -14.43 6.54 -5.44
CA TYR A 485 -14.24 6.50 -6.88
C TYR A 485 -15.35 7.31 -7.57
N LEU A 486 -15.01 8.07 -8.60
CA LEU A 486 -15.94 8.62 -9.57
C LEU A 486 -15.95 7.71 -10.80
N GLN A 487 -17.10 7.12 -11.09
CA GLN A 487 -17.38 6.56 -12.39
C GLN A 487 -17.98 7.62 -13.30
N LEU A 488 -17.30 7.95 -14.39
CA LEU A 488 -17.70 8.98 -15.34
C LEU A 488 -17.84 8.39 -16.74
N TRP A 489 -18.96 8.62 -17.41
CA TRP A 489 -19.19 8.11 -18.77
C TRP A 489 -20.03 9.04 -19.63
N VAL A 490 -19.95 8.82 -20.93
CA VAL A 490 -20.81 9.43 -21.93
C VAL A 490 -22.00 8.52 -22.23
N ASP A 491 -23.21 9.08 -22.23
CA ASP A 491 -24.42 8.35 -22.62
C ASP A 491 -24.50 8.23 -24.16
N GLU A 492 -23.90 7.16 -24.69
CA GLU A 492 -23.85 6.89 -26.14
C GLU A 492 -25.19 6.36 -26.70
N THR A 493 -25.47 6.66 -27.96
CA THR A 493 -26.61 6.10 -28.71
C THR A 493 -26.12 5.39 -29.97
N PRO A 494 -26.33 4.06 -30.13
CA PRO A 494 -26.99 3.15 -29.17
C PRO A 494 -26.17 2.96 -27.90
N VAL A 495 -26.83 2.56 -26.81
CA VAL A 495 -26.17 2.26 -25.52
C VAL A 495 -25.23 1.07 -25.72
N ALA A 496 -23.93 1.30 -25.59
CA ALA A 496 -22.89 0.29 -25.76
C ALA A 496 -21.96 0.25 -24.52
N PRO A 497 -22.31 -0.50 -23.47
CA PRO A 497 -21.51 -0.52 -22.24
C PRO A 497 -20.09 -1.07 -22.46
N ALA A 498 -19.87 -1.86 -23.51
CA ALA A 498 -18.58 -2.49 -23.75
C ALA A 498 -17.49 -1.54 -24.31
N THR A 499 -17.92 -0.46 -24.99
CA THR A 499 -17.01 0.46 -25.70
C THR A 499 -17.38 1.93 -25.51
N ARG A 500 -18.23 2.24 -24.52
CA ARG A 500 -18.58 3.64 -24.25
C ARG A 500 -17.38 4.39 -23.69
N ARG A 501 -17.29 5.68 -24.02
CA ARG A 501 -16.34 6.59 -23.39
C ARG A 501 -16.61 6.63 -21.88
N GLU A 502 -15.70 6.06 -21.12
CA GLU A 502 -15.78 5.93 -19.68
C GLU A 502 -14.38 6.06 -19.05
N VAL A 503 -14.32 6.50 -17.80
CA VAL A 503 -13.10 6.59 -17.00
C VAL A 503 -13.41 6.50 -15.51
N MET A 504 -12.47 5.97 -14.73
CA MET A 504 -12.46 6.08 -13.26
C MET A 504 -11.51 7.18 -12.83
N ALA A 505 -11.95 8.00 -11.89
CA ALA A 505 -11.08 8.84 -11.07
C ALA A 505 -11.26 8.46 -9.60
N ASP A 506 -10.23 8.66 -8.78
CA ASP A 506 -10.23 8.34 -7.36
C ASP A 506 -9.99 9.58 -6.49
N ARG A 507 -10.51 9.56 -5.26
CA ARG A 507 -10.21 10.54 -4.22
C ARG A 507 -9.96 9.80 -2.91
N GLY A 508 -8.70 9.68 -2.54
CA GLY A 508 -8.27 9.10 -1.26
C GLY A 508 -8.56 7.61 -1.10
N THR A 509 -8.85 6.89 -2.19
CA THR A 509 -9.03 5.43 -2.21
C THR A 509 -7.72 4.73 -2.56
N GLY A 510 -7.54 3.47 -2.14
CA GLY A 510 -6.43 2.63 -2.60
C GLY A 510 -5.02 3.16 -2.30
N GLY A 511 -4.93 4.23 -1.51
CA GLY A 511 -3.73 4.84 -0.94
C GLY A 511 -4.02 5.13 0.53
N ASN A 512 -3.50 6.24 1.05
CA ASN A 512 -3.74 6.65 2.45
C ASN A 512 -4.39 8.03 2.51
N GLY A 513 -5.65 8.17 2.09
CA GLY A 513 -6.39 9.39 2.35
C GLY A 513 -6.57 9.61 3.86
N ALA A 514 -6.49 10.86 4.33
CA ALA A 514 -6.69 11.19 5.72
C ALA A 514 -8.11 11.74 5.93
N PHE A 515 -8.91 11.09 6.76
CA PHE A 515 -10.32 11.44 6.99
C PHE A 515 -10.59 11.51 8.49
N GLY A 516 -11.08 12.66 8.94
CA GLY A 516 -11.27 12.93 10.36
C GLY A 516 -12.57 12.36 10.94
N PRO A 517 -12.61 12.08 12.26
CA PRO A 517 -11.57 12.43 13.24
C PRO A 517 -10.36 11.47 13.19
N ALA A 518 -9.16 12.02 13.04
CA ALA A 518 -7.92 11.24 12.93
C ALA A 518 -6.71 12.01 13.44
N LYS A 519 -5.73 11.29 14.00
CA LYS A 519 -4.41 11.82 14.34
C LYS A 519 -3.33 10.95 13.69
N LEU A 520 -2.65 11.51 12.70
CA LEU A 520 -1.63 10.80 11.91
C LEU A 520 -0.24 11.33 12.29
N TYR A 521 0.58 10.46 12.88
CA TYR A 521 1.96 10.74 13.32
C TYR A 521 2.97 10.13 12.36
N GLY A 522 4.26 10.32 12.60
CA GLY A 522 5.29 9.49 11.95
C GLY A 522 5.48 9.78 10.47
N GLY A 523 5.27 11.03 10.08
CA GLY A 523 5.29 11.39 8.69
C GLY A 523 4.22 10.69 7.86
N VAL A 524 3.23 9.98 8.49
CA VAL A 524 2.17 9.23 7.80
C VAL A 524 1.58 10.10 6.72
N MET A 525 2.00 9.75 5.50
CA MET A 525 1.76 10.55 4.33
C MET A 525 0.32 10.34 3.90
N VAL A 526 -0.30 11.41 3.44
CA VAL A 526 -1.46 11.24 2.59
C VAL A 526 -0.93 10.80 1.24
N VAL A 527 -1.24 9.58 0.80
CA VAL A 527 -0.64 8.97 -0.41
C VAL A 527 -1.70 8.74 -1.49
N SER A 528 -1.32 8.96 -2.76
CA SER A 528 -2.13 8.61 -3.93
C SER A 528 -2.40 7.11 -4.04
N SER A 529 -3.43 6.74 -4.81
CA SER A 529 -3.84 5.34 -5.04
C SER A 529 -2.77 4.44 -5.67
N ASP A 530 -1.74 5.04 -6.27
CA ASP A 530 -0.63 4.33 -6.89
C ASP A 530 0.70 4.47 -6.14
N GLY A 531 0.69 5.09 -4.95
CA GLY A 531 1.87 5.21 -4.11
C GLY A 531 2.89 6.28 -4.53
N LYS A 532 2.67 6.98 -5.65
CA LYS A 532 3.69 7.85 -6.25
C LYS A 532 3.64 9.30 -5.78
N ALA A 533 2.51 9.80 -5.31
CA ALA A 533 2.37 11.15 -4.76
C ALA A 533 2.04 11.10 -3.28
N SER A 534 2.65 12.00 -2.51
CA SER A 534 2.45 12.11 -1.07
C SER A 534 2.37 13.55 -0.61
N TYR A 535 1.58 13.77 0.45
CA TYR A 535 1.53 15.03 1.19
C TYR A 535 1.90 14.78 2.65
N GLN A 536 2.66 15.71 3.19
CA GLN A 536 3.09 15.73 4.57
C GLN A 536 2.81 17.10 5.21
N GLY A 537 2.36 17.08 6.46
CA GLY A 537 2.10 18.30 7.24
C GLY A 537 3.31 19.22 7.43
N PRO A 538 3.09 20.51 7.75
CA PRO A 538 4.17 21.48 7.96
C PRO A 538 5.07 21.11 9.14
N ASP A 539 6.38 21.30 8.99
CA ASP A 539 7.41 21.07 10.02
C ASP A 539 7.32 19.68 10.68
N GLY A 540 6.95 18.68 9.88
CA GLY A 540 6.67 17.33 10.33
C GLY A 540 5.53 17.27 11.36
N GLN A 541 4.72 18.28 11.60
CA GLN A 541 3.70 18.16 12.66
C GLN A 541 2.67 17.07 12.31
N PRO A 542 2.15 16.34 13.30
CA PRO A 542 1.10 15.36 13.08
C PRO A 542 -0.10 16.00 12.38
N LEU A 543 -0.75 15.26 11.48
CA LEU A 543 -2.01 15.70 10.90
C LEU A 543 -3.12 15.37 11.90
N GLU A 544 -3.70 16.41 12.50
CA GLU A 544 -4.91 16.29 13.31
C GLU A 544 -6.10 16.76 12.49
N LEU A 545 -7.07 15.87 12.30
CA LEU A 545 -8.29 16.12 11.54
C LEU A 545 -9.50 16.02 12.47
N GLY A 546 -10.38 17.01 12.40
CA GLY A 546 -11.70 17.01 13.03
C GLY A 546 -12.74 16.23 12.23
N PRO A 547 -13.93 15.97 12.80
CA PRO A 547 -14.99 15.25 12.10
C PRO A 547 -15.37 15.89 10.76
N GLY A 548 -15.28 15.11 9.68
CA GLY A 548 -15.62 15.56 8.32
C GLY A 548 -14.53 16.37 7.61
N GLU A 549 -13.42 16.64 8.30
CA GLU A 549 -12.21 17.17 7.66
C GLU A 549 -11.50 16.06 6.90
N SER A 550 -10.85 16.40 5.78
CA SER A 550 -10.09 15.41 5.02
C SER A 550 -8.95 16.04 4.23
N ILE A 551 -7.95 15.21 3.92
CA ILE A 551 -6.89 15.47 2.95
C ILE A 551 -6.80 14.23 2.07
N ALA A 552 -6.86 14.40 0.75
CA ALA A 552 -6.88 13.27 -0.18
C ALA A 552 -6.16 13.62 -1.48
N TRP A 553 -5.46 12.64 -2.03
CA TRP A 553 -4.96 12.70 -3.39
C TRP A 553 -5.99 12.15 -4.38
N GLN A 554 -5.95 12.69 -5.58
CA GLN A 554 -6.60 12.17 -6.77
C GLN A 554 -5.53 11.96 -7.84
N SER A 555 -5.42 10.75 -8.37
CA SER A 555 -4.65 10.49 -9.59
C SER A 555 -5.44 10.99 -10.81
N MET A 556 -4.85 11.84 -11.63
CA MET A 556 -5.57 12.55 -12.69
C MET A 556 -5.65 11.71 -13.98
N PRO A 557 -6.86 11.38 -14.49
CA PRO A 557 -6.97 10.68 -15.77
C PRO A 557 -6.56 11.52 -16.98
N GLY A 558 -6.68 12.84 -16.88
CA GLY A 558 -6.24 13.80 -17.89
C GLY A 558 -5.57 15.00 -17.25
N THR A 559 -4.64 15.64 -17.96
CA THR A 559 -3.80 16.72 -17.43
C THR A 559 -4.14 18.07 -18.08
N PRO A 560 -4.18 19.19 -17.31
CA PRO A 560 -4.25 20.54 -17.88
C PRO A 560 -3.19 20.82 -18.96
N PRO A 561 -3.44 21.74 -19.90
CA PRO A 561 -2.44 22.11 -20.91
C PRO A 561 -1.11 22.53 -20.27
N LEU A 562 -0.02 21.89 -20.71
CA LEU A 562 1.32 22.15 -20.18
C LEU A 562 1.92 23.45 -20.73
N PRO A 563 2.80 24.13 -19.98
CA PRO A 563 3.57 25.25 -20.51
C PRO A 563 4.37 24.84 -21.77
N PRO A 564 4.60 25.77 -22.71
CA PRO A 564 5.39 25.47 -23.89
C PRO A 564 6.77 24.92 -23.52
N ARG A 565 7.22 23.89 -24.25
CA ARG A 565 8.55 23.24 -24.06
C ARG A 565 8.71 22.46 -22.74
N THR A 566 7.60 22.09 -22.12
CA THR A 566 7.60 21.19 -20.95
C THR A 566 6.89 19.89 -21.27
N TRP A 567 7.29 18.81 -20.61
CA TRP A 567 6.57 17.54 -20.57
C TRP A 567 6.48 17.03 -19.14
N ILE A 568 5.48 16.20 -18.85
CA ILE A 568 5.36 15.50 -17.57
C ILE A 568 6.34 14.32 -17.55
N SER A 569 6.94 14.10 -16.39
CA SER A 569 7.53 12.82 -16.02
C SER A 569 6.64 12.17 -14.96
N GLY A 570 6.08 11.00 -15.24
CA GLY A 570 5.05 10.34 -14.44
C GLY A 570 3.63 10.78 -14.77
N GLN A 571 2.84 11.02 -13.72
CA GLN A 571 1.44 11.46 -13.80
C GLN A 571 1.26 12.80 -13.08
N SER A 572 0.15 13.49 -13.35
CA SER A 572 -0.31 14.60 -12.53
C SER A 572 -1.25 14.14 -11.42
N TYR A 573 -1.18 14.81 -10.27
CA TYR A 573 -1.97 14.48 -9.08
C TYR A 573 -2.66 15.73 -8.57
N ARG A 574 -3.90 15.60 -8.09
CA ARG A 574 -4.60 16.69 -7.44
C ARG A 574 -4.65 16.46 -5.94
N LEU A 575 -4.16 17.43 -5.17
CA LEU A 575 -4.30 17.45 -3.71
C LEU A 575 -5.62 18.14 -3.37
N ASP A 576 -6.53 17.42 -2.70
CA ASP A 576 -7.76 17.96 -2.11
C ASP A 576 -7.62 18.08 -0.61
N ALA A 577 -8.28 19.09 -0.04
CA ALA A 577 -8.45 19.17 1.40
C ALA A 577 -9.71 19.94 1.78
N PHE A 578 -10.32 19.54 2.89
CA PHE A 578 -11.44 20.24 3.52
C PHE A 578 -11.20 20.36 5.03
N PRO A 579 -11.09 21.58 5.58
CA PRO A 579 -10.99 22.85 4.86
C PRO A 579 -9.68 22.96 4.04
N PRO A 580 -9.63 23.78 2.97
CA PRO A 580 -8.42 23.95 2.16
C PRO A 580 -7.18 24.38 2.94
N SER A 581 -7.37 25.04 4.09
CA SER A 581 -6.28 25.50 4.97
C SER A 581 -5.41 24.37 5.50
N LEU A 582 -5.90 23.13 5.54
CA LEU A 582 -5.13 21.97 6.01
C LEU A 582 -3.85 21.72 5.19
N VAL A 583 -3.81 22.20 3.94
CA VAL A 583 -2.68 21.98 3.02
C VAL A 583 -1.98 23.26 2.59
N ASN A 584 -2.26 24.40 3.24
CA ASN A 584 -1.60 25.71 2.95
C ASN A 584 -0.11 25.76 3.34
N GLY A 585 0.43 24.66 3.86
CA GLY A 585 1.84 24.45 4.14
C GLY A 585 2.16 22.95 4.04
N GLY A 586 3.34 22.55 4.49
CA GLY A 586 3.80 21.17 4.37
C GLY A 586 4.58 20.90 3.09
N THR A 587 4.82 19.64 2.80
CA THR A 587 5.64 19.19 1.66
C THR A 587 4.82 18.25 0.78
N VAL A 588 4.88 18.48 -0.54
CA VAL A 588 4.42 17.53 -1.56
C VAL A 588 5.63 16.78 -2.07
N ASN A 589 5.54 15.45 -2.17
CA ASN A 589 6.55 14.63 -2.83
C ASN A 589 5.94 13.83 -3.97
N ILE A 590 6.62 13.76 -5.11
CA ILE A 590 6.20 12.99 -6.29
C ILE A 590 7.37 12.14 -6.78
N GLN A 591 7.15 10.83 -6.86
CA GLN A 591 8.07 9.89 -7.48
C GLN A 591 7.92 9.93 -9.00
N PHE A 592 9.04 9.96 -9.73
CA PHE A 592 9.07 10.02 -11.18
C PHE A 592 10.26 9.25 -11.76
N ALA A 593 10.18 8.87 -13.03
CA ALA A 593 11.25 8.20 -13.75
C ALA A 593 12.16 9.22 -14.48
N ASP A 594 13.44 9.25 -14.13
CA ASP A 594 14.49 10.06 -14.73
C ASP A 594 15.10 9.37 -15.98
N GLU A 595 14.27 9.15 -16.99
CA GLU A 595 14.66 8.43 -18.21
C GLU A 595 15.55 9.28 -19.16
N PHE A 596 15.73 10.57 -18.86
CA PHE A 596 16.50 11.50 -19.71
C PHE A 596 17.99 11.57 -19.38
N ALA A 597 18.45 11.03 -18.25
CA ALA A 597 19.86 11.03 -17.89
C ALA A 597 20.77 10.35 -18.94
N GLY A 598 20.26 9.33 -19.64
CA GLY A 598 21.01 8.60 -20.68
C GLY A 598 21.07 9.29 -22.05
N VAL A 599 20.02 10.02 -22.44
CA VAL A 599 19.92 10.66 -23.77
C VAL A 599 20.43 12.10 -23.75
N LEU A 600 20.27 12.82 -22.63
CA LEU A 600 20.77 14.19 -22.47
C LEU A 600 22.25 14.27 -22.10
N ALA A 601 22.92 13.16 -21.76
CA ALA A 601 24.38 13.15 -21.58
C ALA A 601 25.16 13.61 -22.83
N ALA A 602 24.52 13.62 -24.00
CA ALA A 602 25.06 14.16 -25.25
C ALA A 602 24.82 15.67 -25.46
N SER A 603 23.97 16.32 -24.65
CA SER A 603 23.70 17.77 -24.71
C SER A 603 24.17 18.44 -23.41
N SER A 604 25.00 19.48 -23.49
CA SER A 604 25.66 20.13 -22.34
C SER A 604 24.74 20.95 -21.41
N THR A 605 23.44 20.69 -21.42
CA THR A 605 22.41 21.35 -20.60
C THR A 605 21.45 20.27 -20.11
N ALA A 606 21.60 19.87 -18.84
CA ALA A 606 20.68 18.93 -18.20
C ALA A 606 19.28 19.58 -18.10
N ALA A 607 18.24 18.86 -18.52
CA ALA A 607 16.87 19.25 -18.20
C ALA A 607 16.71 19.20 -16.67
N THR A 608 16.19 20.27 -16.06
CA THR A 608 15.92 20.31 -14.63
C THR A 608 14.48 19.88 -14.37
N ALA A 609 14.28 18.71 -13.76
CA ALA A 609 12.97 18.30 -13.28
C ALA A 609 12.56 19.15 -12.07
N ALA A 610 11.33 19.67 -12.08
CA ALA A 610 10.77 20.41 -10.95
C ALA A 610 9.28 20.08 -10.77
N ILE A 611 8.77 20.21 -9.55
CA ILE A 611 7.33 20.18 -9.29
C ILE A 611 6.73 21.50 -9.77
N TYR A 612 5.68 21.42 -10.56
CA TYR A 612 4.84 22.56 -10.92
C TYR A 612 3.48 22.45 -10.25
N PHE A 613 2.91 23.60 -9.90
CA PHE A 613 1.57 23.74 -9.33
C PHE A 613 0.65 24.46 -10.30
N TRP A 614 -0.51 23.86 -10.58
CA TRP A 614 -1.60 24.46 -11.34
C TRP A 614 -2.69 24.95 -10.38
N ASP A 615 -2.90 26.26 -10.38
CA ASP A 615 -3.84 26.97 -9.49
C ASP A 615 -5.30 27.01 -10.03
N GLY A 616 -5.56 26.36 -11.16
CA GLY A 616 -6.82 26.45 -11.90
C GLY A 616 -6.73 27.30 -13.17
N ALA A 617 -5.66 28.07 -13.35
CA ALA A 617 -5.47 28.97 -14.50
C ALA A 617 -4.07 28.91 -15.11
N ALA A 618 -3.01 28.73 -14.31
CA ALA A 618 -1.64 28.71 -14.78
C ALA A 618 -0.76 27.74 -13.99
N TRP A 619 0.27 27.21 -14.65
CA TRP A 619 1.33 26.43 -14.01
C TRP A 619 2.41 27.35 -13.45
N SER A 620 2.90 27.04 -12.25
CA SER A 620 4.03 27.73 -11.61
C SER A 620 5.06 26.72 -11.13
N ALA A 621 6.34 26.92 -11.44
CA ALA A 621 7.42 26.07 -10.96
C ALA A 621 7.66 26.32 -9.47
N LEU A 622 7.80 25.24 -8.68
CA LEU A 622 8.08 25.31 -7.26
C LEU A 622 9.56 25.08 -6.95
N PRO A 623 10.09 25.66 -5.86
CA PRO A 623 11.42 25.30 -5.35
C PRO A 623 11.46 23.81 -5.03
N THR A 624 12.13 23.04 -5.89
CA THR A 624 12.11 21.57 -5.84
C THR A 624 13.48 21.02 -5.47
N THR A 625 13.52 20.09 -4.52
CA THR A 625 14.68 19.24 -4.28
C THR A 625 14.45 17.87 -4.89
N VAL A 626 15.46 17.32 -5.57
CA VAL A 626 15.39 15.99 -6.17
C VAL A 626 16.34 15.06 -5.42
N GLY A 627 15.83 13.91 -4.98
CA GLY A 627 16.57 12.85 -4.31
C GLY A 627 16.29 11.47 -4.91
N THR A 628 16.87 10.43 -4.31
CA THR A 628 16.53 9.03 -4.60
C THR A 628 15.77 8.47 -3.38
N PRO A 629 14.55 7.92 -3.56
CA PRO A 629 13.86 7.22 -2.49
C PRO A 629 14.65 6.00 -2.01
N ALA A 630 14.49 5.59 -0.75
CA ALA A 630 15.06 4.34 -0.26
C ALA A 630 14.53 3.14 -1.08
N ASP A 631 15.41 2.20 -1.40
CA ASP A 631 15.10 0.97 -2.14
C ASP A 631 14.43 1.17 -3.51
N ALA A 632 14.60 2.34 -4.14
CA ALA A 632 14.04 2.60 -5.46
C ALA A 632 14.80 1.86 -6.58
N VAL A 633 14.07 1.40 -7.62
CA VAL A 633 14.71 0.89 -8.86
C VAL A 633 15.51 1.98 -9.57
N ASP A 634 16.47 1.56 -10.38
CA ASP A 634 17.30 2.46 -11.17
C ASP A 634 16.43 3.40 -12.02
N GLY A 635 16.79 4.69 -12.00
CA GLY A 635 16.09 5.72 -12.73
C GLY A 635 14.90 6.35 -11.98
N VAL A 636 14.42 5.78 -10.87
CA VAL A 636 13.37 6.43 -10.07
C VAL A 636 13.96 7.51 -9.16
N LYS A 637 13.30 8.66 -9.13
CA LYS A 637 13.65 9.84 -8.33
C LYS A 637 12.46 10.33 -7.53
N LEU A 638 12.74 11.06 -6.45
CA LEU A 638 11.74 11.76 -5.63
C LEU A 638 11.93 13.26 -5.79
N ALA A 639 10.92 13.95 -6.32
CA ALA A 639 10.85 15.40 -6.27
C ALA A 639 10.09 15.82 -5.01
N SER A 640 10.59 16.81 -4.28
CA SER A 640 9.93 17.38 -3.09
C SER A 640 9.85 18.90 -3.19
N ALA A 641 8.69 19.47 -2.87
CA ALA A 641 8.48 20.93 -2.86
C ALA A 641 7.47 21.36 -1.78
N PRO A 642 7.52 22.62 -1.30
CA PRO A 642 6.50 23.14 -0.40
C PRO A 642 5.11 23.13 -1.04
N SER A 643 4.10 22.66 -0.31
CA SER A 643 2.70 22.71 -0.76
C SER A 643 2.26 24.15 -1.02
N GLN A 644 1.51 24.35 -2.11
CA GLN A 644 0.81 25.61 -2.43
C GLN A 644 -0.71 25.53 -2.14
N GLY A 645 -1.16 24.46 -1.47
CA GLY A 645 -2.56 24.24 -1.14
C GLY A 645 -3.27 23.26 -2.08
N VAL A 646 -4.60 23.35 -2.12
CA VAL A 646 -5.45 22.54 -3.00
C VAL A 646 -5.21 22.92 -4.46
N GLY A 647 -4.89 21.93 -5.31
CA GLY A 647 -4.61 22.13 -6.74
C GLY A 647 -3.93 20.92 -7.37
N ILE A 648 -3.46 21.08 -8.61
CA ILE A 648 -2.81 19.99 -9.36
C ILE A 648 -1.29 20.16 -9.32
N TYR A 649 -0.58 19.09 -9.00
CA TYR A 649 0.86 19.00 -8.92
C TYR A 649 1.36 17.99 -9.95
N ALA A 650 2.46 18.30 -10.63
CA ALA A 650 3.12 17.38 -11.55
C ALA A 650 4.63 17.67 -11.59
N VAL A 651 5.44 16.65 -11.87
CA VAL A 651 6.85 16.85 -12.18
C VAL A 651 6.96 17.17 -13.67
N LEU A 652 7.41 18.39 -13.99
CA LEU A 652 7.70 18.77 -15.37
C LEU A 652 9.20 18.82 -15.60
N GLN A 653 9.59 18.47 -16.81
CA GLN A 653 10.94 18.64 -17.34
C GLN A 653 10.89 19.63 -18.50
N GLU A 654 11.89 20.51 -18.57
CA GLU A 654 12.03 21.50 -19.65
C GLU A 654 13.03 21.03 -20.71
N SER A 655 12.73 21.24 -22.00
CA SER A 655 13.71 20.93 -23.05
C SER A 655 14.84 21.96 -23.03
N ALA A 656 16.07 21.50 -23.06
CA ALA A 656 17.20 22.33 -23.48
C ALA A 656 16.92 22.98 -24.84
N GLU A 657 17.29 24.25 -25.02
CA GLU A 657 17.20 24.95 -26.30
C GLU A 657 18.03 24.21 -27.37
N SER A 658 17.39 23.32 -28.11
CA SER A 658 17.98 22.74 -29.31
C SER A 658 17.71 23.69 -30.47
N LEU A 659 18.62 24.65 -30.69
CA LEU A 659 18.69 25.41 -31.93
C LEU A 659 18.95 24.42 -33.08
N TYR A 660 17.89 23.99 -33.77
CA TYR A 660 18.02 23.26 -35.03
C TYR A 660 18.64 24.20 -36.07
N LEU A 661 19.95 24.08 -36.30
CA LEU A 661 20.58 24.66 -37.48
C LEU A 661 20.04 23.90 -38.71
N PRO A 662 19.41 24.57 -39.70
CA PRO A 662 19.00 23.92 -40.92
C PRO A 662 20.25 23.37 -41.62
N ALA A 663 20.20 22.10 -42.04
CA ALA A 663 21.30 21.43 -42.71
C ALA A 663 21.71 22.21 -43.98
N ILE A 664 22.86 22.88 -43.93
CA ILE A 664 23.51 23.46 -45.11
C ILE A 664 24.11 22.30 -45.90
N ARG A 665 23.43 21.85 -46.95
CA ARG A 665 24.07 21.00 -47.97
C ARG A 665 24.93 21.89 -48.87
N ARG A 666 26.23 21.60 -48.95
CA ARG A 666 27.06 22.09 -50.06
C ARG A 666 26.63 21.38 -51.35
N GLN A 667 26.48 22.14 -52.42
CA GLN A 667 26.23 21.63 -53.77
C GLN A 667 27.40 20.78 -54.26
#